data_AF-A0A8H4Q2F2-F1
#
_entry.id   AF-A0A8H4Q2F2-F1
#
_cell.length_a   1.000
_cell.length_b   1.000
_cell.length_c   1.000
_cell.angle_alpha   90.00
_cell.angle_beta   90.00
_cell.angle_gamma   90.00
#
_symmetry.space_group_name_H-M   'P 1'
#
loop_
_entity.id
_entity.type
_entity.pdbx_description
1 polymer ?
#
loop_
_entity_poly.entity_id
_entity_poly.type
_entity_poly.pdbx_seq_one_letter_code
_entity_poly.pdbx_strand_id
1 'polypeptide(L)'
;MAHLIPESIKHKVSGTSERKSSHLQLAGNLVEPSANDRLTTDFGTRQSNTDDWLRVNSKDQLGPSLLEDSFGREKIHRFDHERIPERVVHARGAGAFGTFRLFESAHDVTHAAVLTDTSRETPVFVRFSTVLGSRGSADTVRDVRGFAVKMYTNEGNWDIVGNNIPVFFIQDAMKFPDLIHAGKPEPGLEIPQAQSAHNNFWDFAFLHSEATHMFMWAMSDRGIPRSFRMMQGFGVNTYTLVNAAGERSFVKFHFTPDLGVASLVWDEALKLCGQDPDFHRKDLAEAIDNGHYPRWRFGIQTIPESREHEFDFDILDATKLWPEDKVPIRYIGQLELNRNPDEYFTQTEQVAFCTSHVVPGIGFSDDPLLQGRNFSYFDTQISRIGINWQELPINKPLCPVMNFNRDGAMRHTISKGRVNYWPNRFEALPPATEKEGGYVDYPAKVMGIKERAKSDKFKEHLSQAQLFYNSMSEHEKAHIQAALSFELDHCNDPIVYERMTQRLADIDFNLAKAVANQVAGKLPDAGKKNPGHKASGLSQTDFMPKEPTVVTRRIAIIIADGYDPIAFNAMQASLKAVGATPIVIAPRRSTISAAGEGASVMPDHHLEGQRSTMFDALFLPGGEKSVATLMKSGRAIHWVREAFGHLKTIAATGEAVALVEKALQSCVRTVRRVRFITNDATSSSLAPSIILRARGMSDEYFDLKKKLETSFDAARAKRAGELQRVATALRAWDESRNAMTELEAMARDPLQDKDLAAIARDELDTEKSKIETLERNLSVSLTPRHPFADLPCMIEFRPGPGGLECRYFADTLFNMYKGFCTRRGLRFSVVKYELSDSGSNSTLGELPLLEAVLEVQDSGAYDMFRGEAGMHRVQRIPGNDADQRVHTSAAAIWVLPSSPKDGSVGSADSNDPKSDFYIDPSEVKVEAMRAGGAGGQHVNKTESAIRLTHMPSGIIVSMQDHRSQQRNREQAWQVLRSRIASQRVEQREAEAARLRSSILAAGQITRGNKIRTYNYNQDRCSDHRAGIDVHNLPDVLQGGETLDRVMEAAREWLVDVEIRRLTAEELAKQAQRGRARA
;
A
#
# COMPACT_ATOMS: atom_id res chain seq x y z
N MET A 1 13.92 51.09 -18.69
CA MET A 1 14.96 51.15 -19.73
C MET A 1 15.13 49.77 -20.31
N ALA A 2 14.45 49.48 -21.41
CA ALA A 2 14.67 48.28 -22.19
C ALA A 2 15.59 48.68 -23.35
N HIS A 3 16.82 48.17 -23.34
CA HIS A 3 17.68 47.89 -24.50
C HIS A 3 19.10 47.55 -23.99
N LEU A 4 19.76 46.63 -24.69
CA LEU A 4 21.12 46.09 -24.50
C LEU A 4 21.21 44.74 -23.79
N ILE A 5 20.79 43.69 -24.51
CA ILE A 5 21.44 42.36 -24.40
C ILE A 5 22.27 42.18 -25.68
N PRO A 6 23.58 41.90 -25.60
CA PRO A 6 24.46 41.77 -26.77
C PRO A 6 24.01 40.67 -27.74
N GLU A 7 24.19 40.89 -29.05
CA GLU A 7 23.87 39.95 -30.14
C GLU A 7 24.58 38.59 -30.02
N SER A 8 25.66 38.50 -29.25
CA SER A 8 26.37 37.24 -28.98
C SER A 8 25.59 36.23 -28.12
N ILE A 9 24.48 36.64 -27.50
CA ILE A 9 23.63 35.77 -26.66
C ILE A 9 22.40 35.26 -27.42
N LYS A 10 21.96 35.94 -28.50
CA LYS A 10 20.84 35.48 -29.33
C LYS A 10 21.17 34.25 -30.19
N HIS A 11 22.44 34.03 -30.52
CA HIS A 11 22.87 32.85 -31.29
C HIS A 11 23.08 31.57 -30.46
N LYS A 12 22.93 31.60 -29.13
CA LYS A 12 23.01 30.40 -28.28
C LYS A 12 21.66 29.79 -27.88
N VAL A 13 20.54 30.43 -28.23
CA VAL A 13 19.17 29.93 -27.94
C VAL A 13 18.46 29.38 -29.19
N SER A 14 19.06 29.55 -30.38
CA SER A 14 18.58 28.94 -31.63
C SER A 14 19.53 27.88 -32.16
N GLY A 15 20.07 27.04 -31.26
CA GLY A 15 20.85 25.87 -31.63
C GLY A 15 19.97 24.83 -32.31
N THR A 16 19.71 25.01 -33.61
CA THR A 16 19.43 23.90 -34.53
C THR A 16 20.68 23.02 -34.56
N SER A 17 20.85 22.22 -33.50
CA SER A 17 21.59 20.97 -33.56
C SER A 17 21.01 20.17 -34.71
N GLU A 18 21.86 19.65 -35.58
CA GLU A 18 21.47 18.66 -36.59
C GLU A 18 20.53 17.63 -35.96
N ARG A 19 19.28 17.61 -36.43
CA ARG A 19 18.23 16.75 -35.89
C ARG A 19 18.59 15.31 -36.24
N LYS A 20 18.93 14.50 -35.22
CA LYS A 20 19.25 13.07 -35.35
C LYS A 20 18.08 12.30 -35.99
N SER A 21 18.38 11.22 -36.71
CA SER A 21 17.43 10.46 -37.56
C SER A 21 16.17 9.97 -36.84
N SER A 22 16.24 9.60 -35.56
CA SER A 22 15.07 9.21 -34.76
C SER A 22 14.07 10.33 -34.53
N HIS A 23 14.56 11.55 -34.33
CA HIS A 23 13.72 12.73 -34.16
C HIS A 23 13.04 13.12 -35.47
N LEU A 24 13.71 12.96 -36.61
CA LEU A 24 13.12 13.19 -37.93
C LEU A 24 11.96 12.22 -38.23
N GLN A 25 12.04 10.96 -37.77
CA GLN A 25 10.95 10.00 -37.93
C GLN A 25 9.73 10.33 -37.04
N LEU A 26 9.98 10.80 -35.81
CA LEU A 26 8.92 11.25 -34.90
C LEU A 26 8.29 12.57 -35.34
N ALA A 27 9.06 13.48 -35.95
CA ALA A 27 8.61 14.81 -36.37
C ALA A 27 7.40 14.79 -37.30
N GLY A 28 7.24 13.75 -38.13
CA GLY A 28 6.06 13.59 -38.99
C GLY A 28 4.74 13.36 -38.24
N ASN A 29 4.79 13.07 -36.94
CA ASN A 29 3.63 12.85 -36.08
C ASN A 29 3.52 13.89 -34.95
N LEU A 30 4.43 14.87 -34.89
CA LEU A 30 4.40 15.92 -33.87
C LEU A 30 3.51 17.07 -34.34
N VAL A 31 2.67 17.57 -33.44
CA VAL A 31 1.83 18.74 -33.64
C VAL A 31 2.18 19.76 -32.55
N GLU A 32 2.56 20.97 -32.96
CA GLU A 32 2.83 22.11 -32.07
C GLU A 32 1.72 23.16 -32.24
N PRO A 33 0.72 23.20 -31.34
CA PRO A 33 -0.37 24.16 -31.45
C PRO A 33 0.10 25.61 -31.26
N SER A 34 -0.52 26.52 -31.99
CA SER A 34 -0.27 27.97 -31.93
C SER A 34 -1.56 28.76 -31.77
N ALA A 35 -1.45 30.07 -31.48
CA ALA A 35 -2.59 30.98 -31.41
C ALA A 35 -3.33 31.15 -32.76
N ASN A 36 -2.71 30.75 -33.88
CA ASN A 36 -3.32 30.80 -35.20
C ASN A 36 -4.19 29.56 -35.51
N ASP A 37 -4.04 28.49 -34.73
CA ASP A 37 -4.83 27.28 -34.89
C ASP A 37 -6.23 27.46 -34.30
N ARG A 38 -7.17 26.62 -34.73
CA ARG A 38 -8.56 26.63 -34.26
C ARG A 38 -8.90 25.25 -33.76
N LEU A 39 -9.65 25.18 -32.67
CA LEU A 39 -10.14 23.91 -32.15
C LEU A 39 -11.08 23.27 -33.18
N THR A 40 -10.84 22.00 -33.46
CA THR A 40 -11.64 21.18 -34.37
C THR A 40 -12.08 19.90 -33.67
N THR A 41 -13.06 19.22 -34.26
CA THR A 41 -13.24 17.77 -34.08
C THR A 41 -12.04 17.02 -34.66
N ASP A 42 -11.92 15.73 -34.35
CA ASP A 42 -10.90 14.85 -34.93
C ASP A 42 -11.06 14.72 -36.46
N PHE A 43 -12.28 14.87 -36.98
CA PHE A 43 -12.56 14.93 -38.42
C PHE A 43 -12.43 16.34 -39.03
N GLY A 44 -11.83 17.30 -38.31
CA GLY A 44 -11.39 18.59 -38.86
C GLY A 44 -12.44 19.70 -38.90
N THR A 45 -13.61 19.54 -38.28
CA THR A 45 -14.64 20.58 -38.24
C THR A 45 -14.41 21.56 -37.09
N ARG A 46 -14.23 22.84 -37.41
CA ARG A 46 -14.03 23.92 -36.42
C ARG A 46 -15.21 24.05 -35.46
N GLN A 47 -14.92 24.33 -34.20
CA GLN A 47 -15.93 24.52 -33.14
C GLN A 47 -15.96 25.96 -32.65
N SER A 48 -17.17 26.47 -32.41
CA SER A 48 -17.40 27.85 -31.95
C SER A 48 -17.64 27.97 -30.45
N ASN A 49 -18.08 26.89 -29.77
CA ASN A 49 -18.29 26.83 -28.33
C ASN A 49 -17.82 25.46 -27.81
N THR A 50 -16.98 25.46 -26.77
CA THR A 50 -16.41 24.26 -26.15
C THR A 50 -16.90 23.98 -24.74
N ASP A 51 -17.75 24.86 -24.24
CA ASP A 51 -18.12 24.97 -22.84
C ASP A 51 -19.55 24.47 -22.63
N ASP A 52 -20.37 24.47 -23.69
CA ASP A 52 -21.75 24.01 -23.67
C ASP A 52 -22.01 22.85 -24.64
N TRP A 53 -22.76 21.86 -24.15
CA TRP A 53 -23.44 20.87 -24.98
C TRP A 53 -24.62 21.54 -25.72
N LEU A 54 -24.92 21.08 -26.94
CA LEU A 54 -26.15 21.45 -27.64
C LEU A 54 -27.38 21.00 -26.84
N ARG A 55 -28.31 21.91 -26.59
CA ARG A 55 -29.47 21.65 -25.72
C ARG A 55 -30.68 22.46 -26.16
N VAL A 56 -31.87 21.98 -25.78
CA VAL A 56 -33.06 22.84 -25.78
C VAL A 56 -32.90 23.83 -24.64
N ASN A 57 -32.82 25.13 -24.93
CA ASN A 57 -32.61 26.14 -23.90
C ASN A 57 -33.36 27.44 -24.21
N SER A 58 -33.76 28.14 -23.16
CA SER A 58 -34.25 29.52 -23.23
C SER A 58 -33.40 30.41 -22.31
N LYS A 59 -33.65 31.72 -22.29
CA LYS A 59 -32.91 32.63 -21.42
C LYS A 59 -33.11 32.32 -19.93
N ASP A 60 -34.29 31.85 -19.54
CA ASP A 60 -34.70 31.70 -18.14
C ASP A 60 -34.86 30.23 -17.71
N GLN A 61 -34.74 29.28 -18.64
CA GLN A 61 -34.97 27.86 -18.37
C GLN A 61 -34.01 26.97 -19.16
N LEU A 62 -33.20 26.21 -18.40
CA LEU A 62 -32.33 25.15 -18.90
C LEU A 62 -33.17 23.92 -19.28
N GLY A 63 -33.00 23.42 -20.51
CA GLY A 63 -33.59 22.16 -20.96
C GLY A 63 -32.55 21.08 -21.27
N PRO A 64 -32.97 19.93 -21.81
CA PRO A 64 -32.13 18.75 -21.98
C PRO A 64 -31.06 18.92 -23.06
N SER A 65 -29.90 18.28 -22.87
CA SER A 65 -28.89 18.08 -23.91
C SER A 65 -29.42 17.18 -25.04
N LEU A 66 -28.96 17.43 -26.26
CA LEU A 66 -29.39 16.72 -27.46
C LEU A 66 -28.34 15.68 -27.89
N LEU A 67 -28.83 14.49 -28.27
CA LEU A 67 -27.99 13.40 -28.76
C LEU A 67 -27.37 13.68 -30.13
N GLU A 68 -27.97 14.57 -30.93
CA GLU A 68 -27.43 14.94 -32.25
C GLU A 68 -26.08 15.67 -32.17
N ASP A 69 -25.70 16.18 -31.00
CA ASP A 69 -24.41 16.86 -30.76
C ASP A 69 -23.23 15.92 -31.04
N SER A 70 -22.65 16.03 -32.23
CA SER A 70 -21.51 15.22 -32.65
C SER A 70 -20.23 15.62 -31.96
N PHE A 71 -20.02 16.91 -31.70
CA PHE A 71 -18.81 17.40 -31.06
C PHE A 71 -18.76 17.04 -29.57
N GLY A 72 -19.85 17.30 -28.83
CA GLY A 72 -19.95 16.92 -27.41
C GLY A 72 -19.74 15.42 -27.22
N ARG A 73 -20.37 14.59 -28.07
CA ARG A 73 -20.17 13.13 -28.03
C ARG A 73 -18.75 12.71 -28.40
N GLU A 74 -18.16 13.24 -29.46
CA GLU A 74 -16.79 12.85 -29.88
C GLU A 74 -15.76 13.16 -28.79
N LYS A 75 -15.83 14.36 -28.19
CA LYS A 75 -14.91 14.76 -27.13
C LYS A 75 -15.00 13.84 -25.91
N ILE A 76 -16.22 13.48 -25.48
CA ILE A 76 -16.43 12.52 -24.39
C ILE A 76 -15.99 11.11 -24.80
N HIS A 77 -16.32 10.67 -26.02
CA HIS A 77 -15.93 9.36 -26.55
C HIS A 77 -14.41 9.19 -26.53
N ARG A 78 -13.65 10.19 -26.98
CA ARG A 78 -12.18 10.16 -26.93
C ARG A 78 -11.66 10.07 -25.49
N PHE A 79 -12.23 10.87 -24.57
CA PHE A 79 -11.88 10.86 -23.15
C PHE A 79 -12.13 9.50 -22.49
N ASP A 80 -13.30 8.91 -22.71
CA ASP A 80 -13.72 7.62 -22.15
C ASP A 80 -12.78 6.47 -22.56
N HIS A 81 -12.11 6.60 -23.71
CA HIS A 81 -11.22 5.60 -24.29
C HIS A 81 -9.74 6.00 -24.27
N GLU A 82 -9.33 6.95 -23.42
CA GLU A 82 -7.92 7.33 -23.27
C GLU A 82 -7.04 6.23 -22.67
N ARG A 83 -7.61 5.36 -21.81
CA ARG A 83 -6.83 4.37 -21.06
C ARG A 83 -6.66 3.09 -21.86
N ILE A 84 -5.41 2.63 -21.94
CA ILE A 84 -5.03 1.27 -22.38
C ILE A 84 -4.61 0.43 -21.17
N PRO A 85 -4.60 -0.91 -21.27
CA PRO A 85 -4.04 -1.75 -20.22
C PRO A 85 -2.62 -1.33 -19.86
N GLU A 86 -2.30 -1.33 -18.57
CA GLU A 86 -0.91 -1.16 -18.15
C GLU A 86 -0.09 -2.41 -18.48
N ARG A 87 1.24 -2.31 -18.36
CA ARG A 87 2.10 -3.49 -18.40
C ARG A 87 1.78 -4.36 -17.18
N VAL A 88 1.68 -5.68 -17.34
CA VAL A 88 1.40 -6.62 -16.24
C VAL A 88 2.41 -6.51 -15.09
N VAL A 89 3.67 -6.28 -15.45
CA VAL A 89 4.79 -5.93 -14.55
C VAL A 89 5.48 -4.70 -15.08
N HIS A 90 6.20 -3.98 -14.24
CA HIS A 90 6.88 -2.74 -14.62
C HIS A 90 5.93 -1.65 -15.14
N ALA A 91 4.69 -1.61 -14.64
CA ALA A 91 3.68 -0.63 -15.04
C ALA A 91 4.12 0.80 -14.74
N ARG A 92 4.66 1.05 -13.54
CA ARG A 92 5.20 2.35 -13.14
C ARG A 92 6.61 2.55 -13.71
N GLY A 93 6.81 3.62 -14.49
CA GLY A 93 8.11 3.92 -15.07
C GLY A 93 8.27 5.35 -15.59
N ALA A 94 9.48 5.66 -16.04
CA ALA A 94 9.86 6.92 -16.67
C ALA A 94 10.81 6.62 -17.84
N GLY A 95 10.66 7.34 -18.96
CA GLY A 95 11.46 7.12 -20.15
C GLY A 95 12.13 8.39 -20.64
N ALA A 96 13.24 8.24 -21.35
CA ALA A 96 13.98 9.33 -21.97
C ALA A 96 14.72 8.86 -23.23
N PHE A 97 14.94 9.78 -24.15
CA PHE A 97 15.76 9.57 -25.34
C PHE A 97 17.23 9.85 -25.04
N GLY A 98 18.08 9.23 -25.85
CA GLY A 98 19.52 9.37 -25.71
C GLY A 98 20.28 8.80 -26.88
N THR A 99 21.56 8.53 -26.62
CA THR A 99 22.49 7.99 -27.60
C THR A 99 23.43 6.97 -26.99
N PHE A 100 23.79 5.99 -27.80
CA PHE A 100 24.84 5.01 -27.51
C PHE A 100 26.01 5.21 -28.47
N ARG A 101 27.24 5.22 -27.93
CA ARG A 101 28.48 5.29 -28.72
C ARG A 101 29.48 4.26 -28.20
N LEU A 102 30.18 3.58 -29.10
CA LEU A 102 31.33 2.77 -28.75
C LEU A 102 32.60 3.61 -28.70
N PHE A 103 33.49 3.27 -27.79
CA PHE A 103 34.87 3.73 -27.82
C PHE A 103 35.86 2.58 -28.09
N GLU A 104 35.42 1.33 -27.97
CA GLU A 104 36.23 0.14 -28.27
C GLU A 104 35.39 -0.85 -29.09
N SER A 105 35.94 -1.35 -30.20
CA SER A 105 35.28 -2.33 -31.06
C SER A 105 35.36 -3.74 -30.45
N ALA A 106 34.23 -4.45 -30.41
CA ALA A 106 34.14 -5.83 -29.93
C ALA A 106 34.17 -6.88 -31.07
N HIS A 107 34.85 -6.56 -32.19
CA HIS A 107 34.93 -7.42 -33.38
C HIS A 107 35.50 -8.82 -33.11
N ASP A 108 36.27 -8.97 -32.03
CA ASP A 108 36.82 -10.23 -31.55
C ASP A 108 35.74 -11.22 -31.11
N VAL A 109 34.59 -10.73 -30.64
CA VAL A 109 33.49 -11.56 -30.13
C VAL A 109 32.17 -11.41 -30.88
N THR A 110 31.97 -10.31 -31.63
CA THR A 110 30.73 -10.07 -32.39
C THR A 110 30.98 -9.40 -33.74
N HIS A 111 30.17 -9.71 -34.74
CA HIS A 111 30.09 -8.94 -35.99
C HIS A 111 28.93 -7.92 -35.99
N ALA A 112 28.26 -7.70 -34.86
CA ALA A 112 27.16 -6.73 -34.77
C ALA A 112 27.70 -5.30 -35.00
N ALA A 113 27.21 -4.61 -36.03
CA ALA A 113 27.70 -3.29 -36.39
C ALA A 113 27.57 -2.25 -35.25
N VAL A 114 26.51 -2.38 -34.42
CA VAL A 114 26.31 -1.53 -33.23
C VAL A 114 27.37 -1.73 -32.14
N LEU A 115 28.12 -2.84 -32.18
CA LEU A 115 29.20 -3.19 -31.25
C LEU A 115 30.59 -3.26 -31.89
N THR A 116 30.72 -2.89 -33.18
CA THR A 116 32.01 -2.94 -33.91
C THR A 116 32.43 -1.63 -34.55
N ASP A 117 31.48 -0.76 -34.93
CA ASP A 117 31.76 0.54 -35.53
C ASP A 117 31.83 1.63 -34.44
N THR A 118 33.04 2.16 -34.20
CA THR A 118 33.28 3.21 -33.20
C THR A 118 32.99 4.62 -33.71
N SER A 119 32.69 4.79 -35.01
CA SER A 119 32.36 6.09 -35.60
C SER A 119 30.87 6.42 -35.49
N ARG A 120 30.01 5.39 -35.38
CA ARG A 120 28.57 5.58 -35.33
C ARG A 120 28.07 6.02 -33.96
N GLU A 121 27.02 6.82 -34.01
CA GLU A 121 26.17 7.09 -32.85
C GLU A 121 24.81 6.45 -33.09
N THR A 122 24.36 5.62 -32.14
CA THR A 122 23.09 4.91 -32.23
C THR A 122 22.04 5.61 -31.36
N PRO A 123 20.93 6.11 -31.92
CA PRO A 123 19.85 6.65 -31.11
C PRO A 123 19.28 5.57 -30.18
N VAL A 124 18.87 5.98 -28.98
CA VAL A 124 18.22 5.07 -28.03
C VAL A 124 16.98 5.68 -27.39
N PHE A 125 16.11 4.82 -26.91
CA PHE A 125 15.11 5.16 -25.91
C PHE A 125 15.27 4.23 -24.71
N VAL A 126 15.32 4.80 -23.51
CA VAL A 126 15.45 4.04 -22.26
C VAL A 126 14.22 4.24 -21.42
N ARG A 127 13.72 3.15 -20.82
CA ARG A 127 12.66 3.20 -19.82
C ARG A 127 13.12 2.52 -18.53
N PHE A 128 13.08 3.29 -17.45
CA PHE A 128 13.24 2.79 -16.09
C PHE A 128 11.88 2.50 -15.47
N SER A 129 11.83 1.58 -14.52
CA SER A 129 10.56 1.20 -13.86
C SER A 129 10.76 0.51 -12.53
N THR A 130 9.74 0.49 -11.67
CA THR A 130 9.61 -0.52 -10.60
C THR A 130 9.10 -1.83 -11.23
N VAL A 131 8.67 -2.85 -10.46
CA VAL A 131 8.14 -4.13 -10.97
C VAL A 131 6.70 -4.37 -10.54
N LEU A 132 6.45 -4.37 -9.22
CA LEU A 132 5.21 -4.86 -8.63
C LEU A 132 4.06 -3.87 -8.78
N GLY A 133 4.34 -2.59 -8.52
CA GLY A 133 3.30 -1.56 -8.47
C GLY A 133 2.61 -1.29 -9.81
N SER A 134 1.31 -0.96 -9.74
CA SER A 134 0.54 -0.45 -10.88
C SER A 134 1.01 0.95 -11.31
N ARG A 135 0.52 1.47 -12.45
CA ARG A 135 1.02 2.73 -13.07
C ARG A 135 1.08 3.95 -12.14
N GLY A 136 0.18 4.01 -11.16
CA GLY A 136 0.05 5.12 -10.21
C GLY A 136 0.78 4.91 -8.88
N SER A 137 1.52 3.80 -8.72
CA SER A 137 2.36 3.55 -7.54
C SER A 137 3.54 4.52 -7.45
N ALA A 138 4.17 4.57 -6.28
CA ALA A 138 5.29 5.47 -6.00
C ALA A 138 6.64 4.95 -6.55
N ASP A 139 7.55 5.88 -6.86
CA ASP A 139 8.87 5.60 -7.44
C ASP A 139 9.91 5.01 -6.46
N THR A 140 9.84 5.41 -5.18
CA THR A 140 10.89 5.14 -4.17
C THR A 140 10.58 3.93 -3.28
N VAL A 141 9.71 3.02 -3.73
CA VAL A 141 9.40 1.76 -3.03
C VAL A 141 10.62 0.82 -2.96
N ARG A 142 10.63 -0.16 -2.04
CA ARG A 142 11.60 -1.26 -2.11
C ARG A 142 11.15 -2.23 -3.19
N ASP A 143 11.94 -2.34 -4.26
CA ASP A 143 11.62 -3.19 -5.41
C ASP A 143 12.88 -3.37 -6.28
N VAL A 144 12.84 -4.32 -7.21
CA VAL A 144 13.77 -4.31 -8.35
C VAL A 144 13.45 -3.10 -9.22
N ARG A 145 14.44 -2.58 -9.96
CA ARG A 145 14.20 -1.58 -11.01
C ARG A 145 14.47 -2.17 -12.39
N GLY A 146 13.52 -2.01 -13.30
CA GLY A 146 13.72 -2.29 -14.72
C GLY A 146 14.62 -1.24 -15.35
N PHE A 147 15.49 -1.69 -16.27
CA PHE A 147 16.38 -0.87 -17.08
C PHE A 147 16.30 -1.41 -18.52
N ALA A 148 15.31 -0.94 -19.27
CA ALA A 148 15.08 -1.35 -20.65
C ALA A 148 15.66 -0.34 -21.63
N VAL A 149 16.54 -0.77 -22.54
CA VAL A 149 17.20 0.05 -23.56
C VAL A 149 16.78 -0.46 -24.93
N LYS A 150 16.23 0.42 -25.77
CA LYS A 150 15.97 0.18 -27.19
C LYS A 150 17.00 0.92 -28.01
N MET A 151 17.80 0.20 -28.77
CA MET A 151 18.78 0.75 -29.70
C MET A 151 18.23 0.71 -31.11
N TYR A 152 18.08 1.88 -31.73
CA TYR A 152 17.59 1.99 -33.10
C TYR A 152 18.78 1.89 -34.07
N THR A 153 19.21 0.67 -34.35
CA THR A 153 20.38 0.42 -35.20
C THR A 153 20.02 0.52 -36.69
N ASN A 154 21.03 0.47 -37.57
CA ASN A 154 20.78 0.41 -39.03
C ASN A 154 20.39 -1.00 -39.48
N GLU A 155 20.56 -1.99 -38.60
CA GLU A 155 20.38 -3.42 -38.84
C GLU A 155 19.09 -3.96 -38.19
N GLY A 156 18.24 -3.07 -37.65
CA GLY A 156 17.04 -3.42 -36.88
C GLY A 156 17.05 -2.81 -35.48
N ASN A 157 15.95 -2.95 -34.76
CA ASN A 157 15.92 -2.57 -33.34
C ASN A 157 16.56 -3.68 -32.50
N TRP A 158 17.44 -3.31 -31.59
CA TRP A 158 17.98 -4.20 -30.56
C TRP A 158 17.51 -3.73 -29.17
N ASP A 159 16.87 -4.62 -28.42
CA ASP A 159 16.45 -4.31 -27.05
C ASP A 159 17.26 -5.09 -26.02
N ILE A 160 17.82 -4.37 -25.03
CA ILE A 160 18.34 -4.96 -23.81
C ILE A 160 17.31 -4.69 -22.71
N VAL A 161 16.56 -5.73 -22.34
CA VAL A 161 15.47 -5.62 -21.36
C VAL A 161 15.98 -6.10 -19.99
N GLY A 162 16.75 -5.23 -19.33
CA GLY A 162 17.48 -5.54 -18.11
C GLY A 162 16.80 -5.08 -16.81
N ASN A 163 17.49 -5.33 -15.70
CA ASN A 163 17.16 -4.85 -14.35
C ASN A 163 18.39 -4.17 -13.70
N ASN A 164 18.21 -3.51 -12.56
CA ASN A 164 19.29 -2.90 -11.77
C ASN A 164 20.05 -3.90 -10.86
N ILE A 165 19.67 -5.17 -10.88
CA ILE A 165 20.26 -6.27 -10.11
C ILE A 165 20.71 -7.36 -11.10
N PRO A 166 21.88 -7.99 -10.92
CA PRO A 166 22.49 -8.88 -11.93
C PRO A 166 21.84 -10.27 -12.05
N VAL A 167 20.90 -10.61 -11.17
CA VAL A 167 20.24 -11.92 -11.10
C VAL A 167 18.71 -11.76 -11.06
N PHE A 168 18.00 -12.88 -11.11
CA PHE A 168 16.55 -12.95 -10.98
C PHE A 168 16.10 -13.94 -9.89
N PHE A 169 14.82 -13.89 -9.51
CA PHE A 169 14.26 -14.72 -8.42
C PHE A 169 14.05 -16.19 -8.79
N ILE A 170 13.93 -16.50 -10.08
CA ILE A 170 13.55 -17.83 -10.59
C ILE A 170 14.46 -18.21 -11.75
N GLN A 171 14.64 -19.51 -11.95
CA GLN A 171 15.46 -20.03 -13.03
C GLN A 171 14.68 -20.27 -14.33
N ASP A 172 13.40 -20.62 -14.24
CA ASP A 172 12.56 -21.02 -15.38
C ASP A 172 11.37 -20.08 -15.54
N ALA A 173 11.13 -19.60 -16.76
CA ALA A 173 10.05 -18.69 -17.08
C ALA A 173 8.65 -19.22 -16.74
N MET A 174 8.45 -20.54 -16.67
CA MET A 174 7.18 -21.15 -16.27
C MET A 174 6.78 -20.77 -14.82
N LYS A 175 7.73 -20.37 -13.97
CA LYS A 175 7.46 -19.90 -12.59
C LYS A 175 7.21 -18.39 -12.51
N PHE A 176 7.29 -17.66 -13.62
CA PHE A 176 7.11 -16.21 -13.63
C PHE A 176 5.73 -15.78 -13.12
N PRO A 177 4.60 -16.40 -13.53
CA PRO A 177 3.30 -16.05 -12.97
C PRO A 177 3.22 -16.31 -11.46
N ASP A 178 3.80 -17.41 -10.96
CA ASP A 178 3.77 -17.75 -9.53
C ASP A 178 4.53 -16.71 -8.70
N LEU A 179 5.75 -16.34 -9.12
CA LEU A 179 6.54 -15.28 -8.49
C LEU A 179 5.79 -13.94 -8.49
N ILE A 180 5.27 -13.53 -9.65
CA ILE A 180 4.62 -12.23 -9.79
C ILE A 180 3.31 -12.19 -9.01
N HIS A 181 2.51 -13.26 -9.00
CA HIS A 181 1.32 -13.34 -8.16
C HIS A 181 1.67 -13.30 -6.67
N ALA A 182 2.77 -13.93 -6.26
CA ALA A 182 3.21 -13.93 -4.87
C ALA A 182 3.66 -12.55 -4.39
N GLY A 183 4.34 -11.75 -5.23
CA GLY A 183 4.78 -10.40 -4.88
C GLY A 183 3.79 -9.27 -5.19
N LYS A 184 2.80 -9.51 -6.05
CA LYS A 184 1.71 -8.55 -6.35
C LYS A 184 0.75 -8.45 -5.15
N PRO A 185 -0.12 -7.42 -5.11
CA PRO A 185 -1.14 -7.32 -4.09
C PRO A 185 -1.98 -8.61 -4.01
N GLU A 186 -2.22 -9.09 -2.79
CA GLU A 186 -2.88 -10.39 -2.59
C GLU A 186 -4.30 -10.36 -3.16
N PRO A 187 -4.76 -11.44 -3.83
CA PRO A 187 -5.98 -11.41 -4.64
C PRO A 187 -7.26 -11.22 -3.83
N GLY A 188 -7.23 -11.44 -2.52
CA GLY A 188 -8.41 -11.30 -1.67
C GLY A 188 -8.88 -9.84 -1.54
N LEU A 189 -7.94 -8.90 -1.37
CA LEU A 189 -8.23 -7.49 -1.11
C LEU A 189 -7.40 -6.52 -1.96
N GLU A 190 -6.52 -7.04 -2.82
CA GLU A 190 -5.56 -6.26 -3.62
C GLU A 190 -4.64 -5.39 -2.72
N ILE A 191 -4.11 -5.98 -1.65
CA ILE A 191 -3.19 -5.34 -0.69
C ILE A 191 -1.98 -6.25 -0.47
N PRO A 192 -0.76 -5.70 -0.33
CA PRO A 192 -0.39 -4.28 -0.40
C PRO A 192 -0.01 -3.83 -1.83
N GLN A 193 -0.13 -2.52 -2.10
CA GLN A 193 0.35 -1.95 -3.36
C GLN A 193 1.88 -1.75 -3.33
N ALA A 194 2.55 -2.27 -4.36
CA ALA A 194 3.98 -2.06 -4.65
C ALA A 194 4.94 -2.40 -3.50
N GLN A 195 4.66 -3.46 -2.74
CA GLN A 195 5.47 -3.89 -1.59
C GLN A 195 5.55 -5.42 -1.57
N SER A 196 6.72 -5.96 -1.27
CA SER A 196 6.92 -7.39 -0.97
C SER A 196 6.61 -7.74 0.50
N ALA A 197 6.29 -6.74 1.32
CA ALA A 197 6.11 -6.85 2.77
C ALA A 197 4.74 -7.44 3.12
N HIS A 198 4.49 -8.69 2.73
CA HIS A 198 3.27 -9.43 3.02
C HIS A 198 3.48 -10.95 2.89
N ASN A 199 2.49 -11.72 3.36
CA ASN A 199 2.62 -13.17 3.54
C ASN A 199 3.00 -13.91 2.25
N ASN A 200 2.28 -13.68 1.15
CA ASN A 200 2.43 -14.50 -0.05
C ASN A 200 3.84 -14.43 -0.66
N PHE A 201 4.47 -13.25 -0.67
CA PHE A 201 5.81 -13.10 -1.23
C PHE A 201 6.83 -13.92 -0.44
N TRP A 202 6.79 -13.80 0.89
CA TRP A 202 7.75 -14.47 1.76
C TRP A 202 7.48 -15.98 1.91
N ASP A 203 6.23 -16.43 1.75
CA ASP A 203 5.93 -17.86 1.60
C ASP A 203 6.57 -18.43 0.33
N PHE A 204 6.38 -17.77 -0.82
CA PHE A 204 7.03 -18.16 -2.08
C PHE A 204 8.56 -18.16 -1.95
N ALA A 205 9.15 -17.08 -1.41
CA ALA A 205 10.59 -16.95 -1.25
C ALA A 205 11.20 -18.07 -0.38
N PHE A 206 10.46 -18.53 0.64
CA PHE A 206 10.89 -19.66 1.46
C PHE A 206 10.81 -21.00 0.72
N LEU A 207 9.64 -21.30 0.15
CA LEU A 207 9.32 -22.57 -0.51
C LEU A 207 10.10 -22.76 -1.81
N HIS A 208 10.46 -21.66 -2.46
CA HIS A 208 11.20 -21.64 -3.72
C HIS A 208 12.64 -21.14 -3.50
N SER A 209 13.48 -22.02 -2.96
CA SER A 209 14.86 -21.67 -2.55
C SER A 209 15.74 -21.03 -3.62
N GLU A 210 15.44 -21.16 -4.91
CA GLU A 210 16.10 -20.43 -6.02
C GLU A 210 16.09 -18.90 -5.83
N ALA A 211 15.04 -18.38 -5.17
CA ALA A 211 14.88 -16.96 -4.88
C ALA A 211 15.85 -16.42 -3.84
N THR A 212 16.63 -17.29 -3.17
CA THR A 212 17.45 -16.92 -2.00
C THR A 212 18.47 -15.84 -2.31
N HIS A 213 19.17 -15.97 -3.44
CA HIS A 213 20.14 -14.95 -3.84
C HIS A 213 19.46 -13.61 -4.14
N MET A 214 18.34 -13.64 -4.87
CA MET A 214 17.68 -12.44 -5.34
C MET A 214 17.02 -11.63 -4.22
N PHE A 215 16.39 -12.28 -3.23
CA PHE A 215 15.79 -11.52 -2.12
C PHE A 215 16.86 -10.79 -1.31
N MET A 216 18.10 -11.31 -1.21
CA MET A 216 19.19 -10.60 -0.52
C MET A 216 19.54 -9.29 -1.23
N TRP A 217 19.53 -9.27 -2.56
CA TRP A 217 19.68 -8.03 -3.33
C TRP A 217 18.51 -7.06 -3.11
N ALA A 218 17.27 -7.54 -3.15
CA ALA A 218 16.08 -6.72 -2.94
C ALA A 218 16.02 -6.09 -1.53
N MET A 219 16.51 -6.82 -0.52
CA MET A 219 16.60 -6.35 0.87
C MET A 219 17.79 -5.41 1.12
N SER A 220 18.80 -5.41 0.24
CA SER A 220 19.85 -4.40 0.28
C SER A 220 19.34 -3.04 -0.19
N ASP A 221 20.17 -2.01 -0.04
CA ASP A 221 19.84 -0.67 -0.52
C ASP A 221 19.73 -0.59 -2.05
N ARG A 222 20.17 -1.61 -2.78
CA ARG A 222 19.95 -1.72 -4.24
C ARG A 222 18.45 -1.74 -4.59
N GLY A 223 17.58 -2.14 -3.65
CA GLY A 223 16.13 -2.10 -3.80
C GLY A 223 15.50 -0.70 -3.66
N ILE A 224 16.27 0.29 -3.17
CA ILE A 224 15.83 1.68 -2.93
C ILE A 224 16.87 2.69 -3.47
N PRO A 225 17.15 2.69 -4.78
CA PRO A 225 18.11 3.62 -5.37
C PRO A 225 17.70 5.08 -5.11
N ARG A 226 18.69 5.98 -5.02
CA ARG A 226 18.46 7.44 -4.85
C ARG A 226 17.92 8.09 -6.12
N SER A 227 18.31 7.56 -7.27
CA SER A 227 17.95 8.04 -8.59
C SER A 227 18.15 6.91 -9.60
N PHE A 228 17.35 6.88 -10.67
CA PHE A 228 17.65 6.01 -11.81
C PHE A 228 19.05 6.25 -12.38
N ARG A 229 19.59 7.47 -12.25
CA ARG A 229 20.91 7.89 -12.74
C ARG A 229 22.08 7.33 -11.91
N MET A 230 21.79 6.78 -10.73
CA MET A 230 22.76 6.32 -9.74
C MET A 230 22.58 4.83 -9.40
N MET A 231 22.13 4.05 -10.37
CA MET A 231 22.05 2.59 -10.27
C MET A 231 22.70 1.94 -11.48
N GLN A 232 23.22 0.73 -11.28
CA GLN A 232 23.67 -0.13 -12.38
C GLN A 232 22.47 -0.66 -13.19
N GLY A 233 22.77 -1.21 -14.36
CA GLY A 233 21.84 -2.00 -15.18
C GLY A 233 22.51 -3.28 -15.66
N PHE A 234 21.74 -4.35 -15.78
CA PHE A 234 22.22 -5.68 -16.14
C PHE A 234 21.26 -6.33 -17.12
N GLY A 235 21.78 -6.99 -18.15
CA GLY A 235 20.98 -7.84 -19.03
C GLY A 235 20.39 -9.06 -18.29
N VAL A 236 20.95 -9.41 -17.14
CA VAL A 236 20.65 -10.59 -16.30
C VAL A 236 20.91 -11.91 -17.00
N ASN A 237 20.17 -12.23 -18.06
CA ASN A 237 20.33 -13.50 -18.76
C ASN A 237 21.66 -13.57 -19.52
N THR A 238 22.11 -14.80 -19.75
CA THR A 238 23.27 -15.04 -20.63
C THR A 238 22.81 -14.97 -22.09
N TYR A 239 23.44 -14.10 -22.87
CA TYR A 239 23.24 -14.01 -24.32
C TYR A 239 24.45 -14.62 -25.04
N THR A 240 24.44 -14.59 -26.37
CA THR A 240 25.60 -15.00 -27.17
C THR A 240 26.02 -13.87 -28.11
N LEU A 241 27.32 -13.79 -28.37
CA LEU A 241 27.91 -12.98 -29.42
C LEU A 241 28.60 -13.91 -30.43
N VAL A 242 28.49 -13.62 -31.72
CA VAL A 242 29.14 -14.38 -32.79
C VAL A 242 30.00 -13.45 -33.64
N ASN A 243 31.30 -13.74 -33.71
CA ASN A 243 32.25 -12.93 -34.47
C ASN A 243 32.20 -13.25 -35.98
N ALA A 244 32.97 -12.51 -36.79
CA ALA A 244 32.98 -12.69 -38.24
C ALA A 244 33.56 -14.04 -38.72
N ALA A 245 34.27 -14.77 -37.84
CA ALA A 245 34.75 -16.13 -38.10
C ALA A 245 33.71 -17.21 -37.75
N GLY A 246 32.53 -16.81 -37.24
CA GLY A 246 31.49 -17.73 -36.80
C GLY A 246 31.76 -18.35 -35.42
N GLU A 247 32.68 -17.78 -34.64
CA GLU A 247 32.98 -18.27 -33.29
C GLU A 247 32.02 -17.63 -32.27
N ARG A 248 31.48 -18.45 -31.37
CA ARG A 248 30.51 -18.01 -30.35
C ARG A 248 31.20 -17.74 -29.01
N SER A 249 30.77 -16.65 -28.38
CA SER A 249 31.07 -16.34 -26.98
C SER A 249 29.77 -16.09 -26.21
N PHE A 250 29.68 -16.59 -24.98
CA PHE A 250 28.61 -16.23 -24.05
C PHE A 250 28.85 -14.84 -23.47
N VAL A 251 27.79 -14.05 -23.27
CA VAL A 251 27.90 -12.67 -22.80
C VAL A 251 26.88 -12.30 -21.72
N LYS A 252 27.30 -11.50 -20.75
CA LYS A 252 26.42 -10.70 -19.87
C LYS A 252 26.64 -9.21 -20.15
N PHE A 253 25.56 -8.44 -20.24
CA PHE A 253 25.59 -7.00 -20.49
C PHE A 253 25.49 -6.20 -19.19
N HIS A 254 26.29 -5.14 -19.08
CA HIS A 254 26.41 -4.29 -17.89
C HIS A 254 26.34 -2.80 -18.24
N PHE A 255 25.66 -2.03 -17.40
CA PHE A 255 25.63 -0.57 -17.42
C PHE A 255 26.09 -0.05 -16.06
N THR A 256 27.22 0.65 -16.02
CA THR A 256 27.78 1.21 -14.78
C THR A 256 27.66 2.74 -14.80
N PRO A 257 26.95 3.36 -13.85
CA PRO A 257 26.68 4.80 -13.85
C PRO A 257 27.96 5.61 -13.61
N ASP A 258 28.15 6.70 -14.36
CA ASP A 258 29.29 7.60 -14.16
C ASP A 258 29.17 8.41 -12.86
N LEU A 259 27.94 8.61 -12.36
CA LEU A 259 27.64 9.26 -11.08
C LEU A 259 27.82 8.33 -9.87
N GLY A 260 28.29 7.10 -10.08
CA GLY A 260 28.39 6.07 -9.06
C GLY A 260 27.04 5.49 -8.65
N VAL A 261 27.09 4.52 -7.73
CA VAL A 261 25.90 3.88 -7.17
C VAL A 261 25.55 4.51 -5.84
N ALA A 262 24.30 4.96 -5.70
CA ALA A 262 23.80 5.56 -4.46
C ALA A 262 22.32 5.21 -4.22
N SER A 263 21.98 5.04 -2.95
CA SER A 263 20.65 4.66 -2.49
C SER A 263 20.10 5.59 -1.41
N LEU A 264 18.79 5.52 -1.21
CA LEU A 264 18.10 6.09 -0.06
C LEU A 264 18.26 5.20 1.18
N VAL A 265 17.84 5.69 2.34
CA VAL A 265 17.56 4.86 3.51
C VAL A 265 16.06 4.57 3.63
N TRP A 266 15.66 3.51 4.33
CA TRP A 266 14.28 3.00 4.24
C TRP A 266 13.19 3.98 4.72
N ASP A 267 13.38 4.63 5.88
CA ASP A 267 12.41 5.62 6.39
C ASP A 267 12.26 6.82 5.43
N GLU A 268 13.35 7.25 4.81
CA GLU A 268 13.33 8.29 3.78
C GLU A 268 12.55 7.85 2.54
N ALA A 269 12.86 6.65 2.03
CA ALA A 269 12.23 6.06 0.85
C ALA A 269 10.70 5.91 1.02
N LEU A 270 10.26 5.43 2.19
CA LEU A 270 8.84 5.33 2.54
C LEU A 270 8.16 6.70 2.65
N LYS A 271 8.79 7.68 3.31
CA LYS A 271 8.25 9.04 3.40
C LYS A 271 8.14 9.70 2.03
N LEU A 272 9.13 9.51 1.15
CA LEU A 272 9.10 9.99 -0.23
C LEU A 272 7.93 9.40 -1.01
N CYS A 273 7.56 8.14 -0.78
CA CYS A 273 6.41 7.53 -1.47
C CYS A 273 5.11 8.34 -1.25
N GLY A 274 4.93 8.92 -0.06
CA GLY A 274 3.77 9.78 0.23
C GLY A 274 3.97 11.26 -0.13
N GLN A 275 5.19 11.77 0.02
CA GLN A 275 5.49 13.20 -0.15
C GLN A 275 5.74 13.60 -1.61
N ASP A 276 6.39 12.73 -2.38
CA ASP A 276 6.61 12.88 -3.82
C ASP A 276 6.67 11.49 -4.50
N PRO A 277 5.52 10.87 -4.82
CA PRO A 277 5.49 9.57 -5.48
C PRO A 277 6.13 9.58 -6.89
N ASP A 278 6.41 10.76 -7.45
CA ASP A 278 7.06 10.96 -8.75
C ASP A 278 8.55 11.35 -8.63
N PHE A 279 9.18 11.13 -7.47
CA PHE A 279 10.53 11.60 -7.18
C PHE A 279 11.58 11.17 -8.22
N HIS A 280 11.62 9.89 -8.62
CA HIS A 280 12.60 9.42 -9.62
C HIS A 280 12.27 9.90 -11.02
N ARG A 281 10.98 9.98 -11.37
CA ARG A 281 10.54 10.54 -12.67
C ARG A 281 10.94 12.01 -12.79
N LYS A 282 10.70 12.81 -11.75
CA LYS A 282 11.09 14.23 -11.69
C LYS A 282 12.60 14.41 -11.68
N ASP A 283 13.33 13.62 -10.89
CA ASP A 283 14.79 13.66 -10.85
C ASP A 283 15.42 13.40 -12.23
N LEU A 284 14.92 12.41 -12.98
CA LEU A 284 15.40 12.16 -14.35
C LEU A 284 15.08 13.32 -15.29
N ALA A 285 13.83 13.78 -15.29
CA ALA A 285 13.39 14.84 -16.20
C ALA A 285 14.14 16.15 -15.96
N GLU A 286 14.23 16.59 -14.69
CA GLU A 286 14.91 17.81 -14.30
C GLU A 286 16.42 17.74 -14.58
N ALA A 287 17.06 16.59 -14.36
CA ALA A 287 18.47 16.42 -14.70
C ALA A 287 18.72 16.65 -16.20
N ILE A 288 17.85 16.10 -17.06
CA ILE A 288 17.96 16.27 -18.51
C ILE A 288 17.68 17.72 -18.92
N ASP A 289 16.62 18.35 -18.40
CA ASP A 289 16.26 19.73 -18.73
C ASP A 289 17.35 20.72 -18.30
N ASN A 290 18.06 20.44 -17.21
CA ASN A 290 19.19 21.22 -16.72
C ASN A 290 20.53 20.91 -17.41
N GLY A 291 20.55 20.03 -18.42
CA GLY A 291 21.77 19.66 -19.15
C GLY A 291 22.70 18.71 -18.38
N HIS A 292 22.23 18.13 -17.28
CA HIS A 292 22.94 17.11 -16.52
C HIS A 292 22.59 15.70 -17.00
N TYR A 293 23.01 15.41 -18.23
CA TYR A 293 22.70 14.15 -18.91
C TYR A 293 23.27 12.95 -18.16
N PRO A 294 22.42 11.99 -17.71
CA PRO A 294 22.93 10.80 -17.05
C PRO A 294 23.63 9.88 -18.05
N ARG A 295 24.73 9.28 -17.59
CA ARG A 295 25.63 8.45 -18.39
C ARG A 295 25.95 7.14 -17.70
N TRP A 296 26.08 6.09 -18.51
CA TRP A 296 26.53 4.77 -18.09
C TRP A 296 27.60 4.24 -19.04
N ARG A 297 28.67 3.68 -18.48
CA ARG A 297 29.60 2.84 -19.23
C ARG A 297 28.93 1.50 -19.53
N PHE A 298 28.88 1.14 -20.80
CA PHE A 298 28.40 -0.15 -21.26
C PHE A 298 29.56 -1.15 -21.30
N GLY A 299 29.36 -2.30 -20.67
CA GLY A 299 30.37 -3.34 -20.58
C GLY A 299 29.83 -4.72 -20.88
N ILE A 300 30.74 -5.60 -21.28
CA ILE A 300 30.50 -7.00 -21.57
C ILE A 300 31.40 -7.88 -20.69
N GLN A 301 30.82 -8.91 -20.07
CA GLN A 301 31.59 -10.06 -19.62
C GLN A 301 31.47 -11.13 -20.70
N THR A 302 32.58 -11.73 -21.13
CA THR A 302 32.58 -12.74 -22.18
C THR A 302 33.23 -14.03 -21.71
N ILE A 303 32.61 -15.16 -22.05
CA ILE A 303 33.13 -16.51 -21.81
C ILE A 303 33.17 -17.24 -23.16
N PRO A 304 34.35 -17.67 -23.64
CA PRO A 304 34.45 -18.52 -24.83
C PRO A 304 33.61 -19.78 -24.67
N GLU A 305 32.99 -20.27 -25.75
CA GLU A 305 32.12 -21.45 -25.71
C GLU A 305 32.80 -22.69 -25.10
N SER A 306 34.10 -22.86 -25.30
CA SER A 306 34.89 -23.97 -24.72
C SER A 306 34.92 -23.99 -23.18
N ARG A 307 34.57 -22.88 -22.52
CA ARG A 307 34.65 -22.70 -21.07
C ARG A 307 33.28 -22.71 -20.37
N GLU A 308 32.21 -23.05 -21.08
CA GLU A 308 30.82 -23.04 -20.58
C GLU A 308 30.66 -23.74 -19.22
N HIS A 309 31.34 -24.87 -19.04
CA HIS A 309 31.15 -25.74 -17.88
C HIS A 309 32.24 -25.62 -16.79
N GLU A 310 33.19 -24.69 -16.92
CA GLU A 310 34.33 -24.54 -16.00
C GLU A 310 33.97 -23.94 -14.63
N PHE A 311 32.76 -23.38 -14.49
CA PHE A 311 32.32 -22.69 -13.28
C PHE A 311 31.52 -23.63 -12.35
N ASP A 312 31.59 -23.35 -11.04
CA ASP A 312 30.83 -24.09 -10.01
C ASP A 312 29.31 -23.90 -10.15
N PHE A 313 28.90 -22.85 -10.85
CA PHE A 313 27.52 -22.55 -11.21
C PHE A 313 27.31 -22.77 -12.72
N ASP A 314 26.07 -22.94 -13.13
CA ASP A 314 25.73 -22.93 -14.55
C ASP A 314 25.70 -21.50 -15.06
N ILE A 315 26.40 -21.22 -16.17
CA ILE A 315 26.43 -19.87 -16.72
C ILE A 315 25.09 -19.45 -17.32
N LEU A 316 24.18 -20.39 -17.57
CA LEU A 316 22.83 -20.19 -18.08
C LEU A 316 21.78 -20.02 -16.96
N ASP A 317 22.18 -20.12 -15.69
CA ASP A 317 21.30 -19.90 -14.55
C ASP A 317 21.15 -18.40 -14.24
N ALA A 318 19.95 -17.85 -14.47
CA ALA A 318 19.63 -16.44 -14.22
C ALA A 318 19.64 -16.05 -12.72
N THR A 319 19.69 -17.01 -11.80
CA THR A 319 19.87 -16.75 -10.35
C THR A 319 21.35 -16.59 -9.97
N LYS A 320 22.27 -16.74 -10.94
CA LYS A 320 23.71 -16.68 -10.74
C LYS A 320 24.33 -15.50 -11.47
N LEU A 321 25.10 -14.69 -10.74
CA LEU A 321 26.00 -13.71 -11.32
C LEU A 321 27.33 -14.36 -11.71
N TRP A 322 28.06 -13.73 -12.63
CA TRP A 322 29.45 -14.08 -12.94
C TRP A 322 30.35 -13.15 -12.12
N PRO A 323 31.05 -13.65 -11.09
CA PRO A 323 31.88 -12.80 -10.24
C PRO A 323 32.94 -12.05 -11.09
N GLU A 324 33.06 -10.74 -10.88
CA GLU A 324 33.92 -9.88 -11.71
C GLU A 324 35.41 -10.21 -11.58
N ASP A 325 35.82 -10.84 -10.46
CA ASP A 325 37.16 -11.37 -10.22
C ASP A 325 37.48 -12.62 -11.06
N LYS A 326 36.45 -13.38 -11.47
CA LYS A 326 36.58 -14.55 -12.35
C LYS A 326 36.41 -14.20 -13.82
N VAL A 327 35.48 -13.29 -14.13
CA VAL A 327 35.19 -12.83 -15.49
C VAL A 327 35.08 -11.30 -15.46
N PRO A 328 36.15 -10.55 -15.80
CA PRO A 328 36.14 -9.10 -15.68
C PRO A 328 35.20 -8.45 -16.71
N ILE A 329 34.65 -7.29 -16.35
CA ILE A 329 33.85 -6.48 -17.26
C ILE A 329 34.79 -5.71 -18.22
N ARG A 330 34.66 -5.95 -19.52
CA ARG A 330 35.28 -5.14 -20.58
C ARG A 330 34.30 -4.02 -20.96
N TYR A 331 34.61 -2.79 -20.57
CA TYR A 331 33.82 -1.61 -20.96
C TYR A 331 34.17 -1.20 -22.39
N ILE A 332 33.17 -1.09 -23.26
CA ILE A 332 33.38 -0.86 -24.70
C ILE A 332 32.61 0.35 -25.27
N GLY A 333 31.63 0.87 -24.53
CA GLY A 333 30.81 1.99 -24.98
C GLY A 333 30.20 2.80 -23.85
N GLN A 334 29.40 3.80 -24.22
CA GLN A 334 28.72 4.71 -23.31
C GLN A 334 27.28 4.97 -23.78
N LEU A 335 26.36 4.92 -22.83
CA LEU A 335 24.97 5.34 -22.95
C LEU A 335 24.83 6.72 -22.29
N GLU A 336 24.21 7.68 -22.98
CA GLU A 336 23.85 9.01 -22.45
C GLU A 336 22.37 9.30 -22.75
N LEU A 337 21.61 9.81 -21.76
CA LEU A 337 20.25 10.30 -21.98
C LEU A 337 20.22 11.82 -21.97
N ASN A 338 19.70 12.43 -23.03
CA ASN A 338 19.83 13.87 -23.26
C ASN A 338 18.56 14.57 -23.73
N ARG A 339 17.41 13.86 -23.77
CA ARG A 339 16.14 14.48 -24.11
C ARG A 339 14.96 13.77 -23.46
N ASN A 340 14.08 14.56 -22.86
CA ASN A 340 12.81 14.07 -22.32
C ASN A 340 11.81 13.73 -23.45
N PRO A 341 10.83 12.86 -23.20
CA PRO A 341 9.71 12.66 -24.09
C PRO A 341 8.92 13.97 -24.29
N ASP A 342 8.41 14.20 -25.49
CA ASP A 342 7.50 15.29 -25.81
C ASP A 342 6.11 15.03 -25.20
N GLU A 343 5.68 13.77 -25.19
CA GLU A 343 4.43 13.32 -24.57
C GLU A 343 4.62 11.93 -23.93
N TYR A 344 4.27 11.81 -22.65
CA TYR A 344 4.47 10.58 -21.89
C TYR A 344 3.70 9.39 -22.47
N PHE A 345 2.43 9.56 -22.87
CA PHE A 345 1.58 8.44 -23.27
C PHE A 345 2.03 7.81 -24.60
N THR A 346 2.15 8.62 -25.65
CA THR A 346 2.52 8.15 -27.00
C THR A 346 3.95 7.63 -27.11
N GLN A 347 4.85 8.05 -26.21
CA GLN A 347 6.26 7.63 -26.22
C GLN A 347 6.57 6.66 -25.06
N THR A 348 6.40 7.04 -23.80
CA THR A 348 6.79 6.21 -22.64
C THR A 348 5.78 5.10 -22.30
N GLU A 349 4.49 5.38 -22.38
CA GLU A 349 3.48 4.35 -22.08
C GLU A 349 3.41 3.31 -23.22
N GLN A 350 3.42 3.77 -24.47
CA GLN A 350 3.26 2.91 -25.66
C GLN A 350 4.55 2.25 -26.18
N VAL A 351 5.74 2.62 -25.70
CA VAL A 351 6.96 1.87 -26.08
C VAL A 351 6.84 0.39 -25.70
N ALA A 352 7.29 -0.50 -26.57
CA ALA A 352 7.33 -1.93 -26.36
C ALA A 352 8.78 -2.42 -26.52
N PHE A 353 9.29 -3.06 -25.47
CA PHE A 353 10.59 -3.72 -25.48
C PHE A 353 10.39 -5.23 -25.51
N CYS A 354 11.30 -5.96 -26.16
CA CYS A 354 11.20 -7.41 -26.30
C CYS A 354 12.59 -8.05 -26.33
N THR A 355 12.85 -9.06 -25.51
CA THR A 355 14.14 -9.78 -25.55
C THR A 355 14.41 -10.42 -26.90
N SER A 356 13.36 -10.77 -27.65
CA SER A 356 13.48 -11.32 -29.01
C SER A 356 13.97 -10.32 -30.06
N HIS A 357 14.04 -9.02 -29.73
CA HIS A 357 14.63 -8.01 -30.62
C HIS A 357 16.16 -8.04 -30.49
N VAL A 358 16.79 -8.92 -31.26
CA VAL A 358 18.25 -8.99 -31.45
C VAL A 358 18.61 -8.69 -32.91
N VAL A 359 19.85 -8.28 -33.13
CA VAL A 359 20.41 -7.97 -34.47
C VAL A 359 21.51 -8.97 -34.82
N PRO A 360 21.84 -9.16 -36.12
CA PRO A 360 22.90 -10.08 -36.54
C PRO A 360 24.19 -9.89 -35.74
N GLY A 361 24.75 -10.99 -35.23
CA GLY A 361 25.95 -11.01 -34.38
C GLY A 361 25.66 -11.09 -32.88
N ILE A 362 24.39 -10.99 -32.49
CA ILE A 362 23.90 -11.18 -31.12
C ILE A 362 22.81 -12.26 -31.16
N GLY A 363 22.87 -13.24 -30.26
CA GLY A 363 21.91 -14.34 -30.19
C GLY A 363 21.52 -14.71 -28.77
N PHE A 364 20.80 -15.82 -28.66
CA PHE A 364 20.28 -16.35 -27.40
C PHE A 364 21.10 -17.54 -26.92
N SER A 365 21.10 -17.76 -25.60
CA SER A 365 21.55 -19.01 -25.00
C SER A 365 20.34 -19.86 -24.57
N ASP A 366 20.59 -21.05 -24.04
CA ASP A 366 19.57 -21.94 -23.49
C ASP A 366 19.18 -21.61 -22.03
N ASP A 367 19.47 -20.39 -21.56
CA ASP A 367 18.95 -19.86 -20.29
C ASP A 367 17.41 -20.02 -20.25
N PRO A 368 16.86 -20.88 -19.36
CA PRO A 368 15.45 -21.26 -19.41
C PRO A 368 14.50 -20.12 -19.03
N LEU A 369 15.00 -19.07 -18.37
CA LEU A 369 14.22 -17.85 -18.14
C LEU A 369 14.17 -17.01 -19.43
N LEU A 370 15.30 -16.84 -20.11
CA LEU A 370 15.36 -16.07 -21.37
C LEU A 370 14.47 -16.68 -22.46
N GLN A 371 14.47 -18.01 -22.58
CA GLN A 371 13.68 -18.75 -23.57
C GLN A 371 12.18 -18.41 -23.47
N GLY A 372 11.58 -18.45 -22.28
CA GLY A 372 10.17 -18.10 -22.11
C GLY A 372 9.89 -16.59 -22.21
N ARG A 373 10.88 -15.74 -21.88
CA ARG A 373 10.77 -14.28 -22.07
C ARG A 373 10.59 -13.93 -23.55
N ASN A 374 11.33 -14.59 -24.45
CA ASN A 374 11.24 -14.35 -25.88
C ASN A 374 9.80 -14.52 -26.45
N PHE A 375 9.01 -15.41 -25.86
CA PHE A 375 7.59 -15.56 -26.15
C PHE A 375 6.75 -14.39 -25.60
N SER A 376 6.86 -14.13 -24.29
CA SER A 376 5.92 -13.29 -23.55
C SER A 376 5.88 -11.83 -24.04
N TYR A 377 7.02 -11.25 -24.39
CA TYR A 377 7.08 -9.83 -24.77
C TYR A 377 6.40 -9.53 -26.11
N PHE A 378 6.26 -10.51 -27.01
CA PHE A 378 5.42 -10.35 -28.21
C PHE A 378 3.94 -10.45 -27.86
N ASP A 379 3.59 -11.52 -27.13
CA ASP A 379 2.22 -11.87 -26.78
C ASP A 379 1.50 -10.73 -26.02
N THR A 380 2.11 -10.20 -24.97
CA THR A 380 1.48 -9.20 -24.11
C THR A 380 1.15 -7.89 -24.84
N GLN A 381 1.80 -7.57 -25.97
CA GLN A 381 1.51 -6.34 -26.71
C GLN A 381 0.17 -6.42 -27.46
N ILE A 382 -0.31 -7.63 -27.76
CA ILE A 382 -1.56 -7.83 -28.52
C ILE A 382 -2.73 -7.21 -27.76
N SER A 383 -2.83 -7.43 -26.45
CA SER A 383 -3.89 -6.85 -25.62
C SER A 383 -3.54 -5.46 -25.09
N ARG A 384 -2.25 -5.20 -24.80
CA ARG A 384 -1.83 -3.91 -24.24
C ARG A 384 -1.92 -2.76 -25.24
N ILE A 385 -1.58 -3.02 -26.51
CA ILE A 385 -1.51 -2.00 -27.57
C ILE A 385 -2.35 -2.43 -28.78
N GLY A 386 -2.13 -3.65 -29.28
CA GLY A 386 -2.69 -4.14 -30.54
C GLY A 386 -1.63 -4.77 -31.43
N ILE A 387 -2.05 -5.58 -32.41
CA ILE A 387 -1.16 -6.40 -33.24
C ILE A 387 -0.13 -5.60 -34.06
N ASN A 388 -0.47 -4.38 -34.48
CA ASN A 388 0.41 -3.49 -35.26
C ASN A 388 1.27 -2.54 -34.40
N TRP A 389 1.55 -2.89 -33.14
CA TRP A 389 2.30 -2.05 -32.18
C TRP A 389 3.69 -1.58 -32.67
N GLN A 390 4.30 -2.28 -33.62
CA GLN A 390 5.57 -1.92 -34.29
C GLN A 390 5.43 -0.69 -35.20
N GLU A 391 4.22 -0.34 -35.64
CA GLU A 391 3.97 0.85 -36.47
C GLU A 391 3.89 2.14 -35.64
N LEU A 392 3.73 2.02 -34.31
CA LEU A 392 3.72 3.17 -33.43
C LEU A 392 5.05 3.93 -33.51
N PRO A 393 5.04 5.27 -33.54
CA PRO A 393 6.24 6.06 -33.83
C PRO A 393 7.44 5.73 -32.93
N ILE A 394 7.22 5.47 -31.64
CA ILE A 394 8.30 5.15 -30.69
C ILE A 394 8.88 3.73 -30.88
N ASN A 395 8.13 2.80 -31.46
CA ASN A 395 8.54 1.40 -31.64
C ASN A 395 9.15 1.15 -33.02
N LYS A 396 8.82 2.01 -33.98
CA LYS A 396 9.21 1.86 -35.38
C LYS A 396 10.73 1.83 -35.54
N PRO A 397 11.30 0.87 -36.29
CA PRO A 397 12.71 0.91 -36.66
C PRO A 397 13.05 2.13 -37.51
N LEU A 398 14.30 2.60 -37.43
CA LEU A 398 14.82 3.65 -38.31
C LEU A 398 15.29 3.10 -39.67
N CYS A 399 15.65 1.83 -39.71
CA CYS A 399 15.99 1.12 -40.94
C CYS A 399 14.73 0.74 -41.74
N PRO A 400 14.86 0.43 -43.05
CA PRO A 400 13.76 -0.09 -43.85
C PRO A 400 13.15 -1.37 -43.26
N VAL A 401 11.82 -1.51 -43.37
CA VAL A 401 11.08 -2.71 -42.98
C VAL A 401 10.27 -3.22 -44.18
N MET A 402 10.63 -4.39 -44.70
CA MET A 402 9.97 -4.99 -45.86
C MET A 402 9.69 -6.47 -45.60
N ASN A 403 8.42 -6.86 -45.62
CA ASN A 403 7.98 -8.24 -45.40
C ASN A 403 6.55 -8.46 -45.95
N PHE A 404 5.98 -9.63 -45.67
CA PHE A 404 4.65 -10.04 -46.09
C PHE A 404 3.59 -10.04 -44.99
N ASN A 405 3.87 -9.47 -43.81
CA ASN A 405 2.86 -9.28 -42.76
C ASN A 405 1.88 -8.19 -43.20
N ARG A 406 0.57 -8.44 -43.09
CA ARG A 406 -0.51 -7.56 -43.57
C ARG A 406 -1.63 -7.46 -42.54
N ASP A 407 -2.56 -6.53 -42.81
CA ASP A 407 -3.81 -6.33 -42.09
C ASP A 407 -3.60 -6.03 -40.59
N GLY A 408 -4.47 -6.57 -39.73
CA GLY A 408 -4.48 -6.29 -38.30
C GLY A 408 -5.14 -4.95 -37.94
N ALA A 409 -5.56 -4.80 -36.68
CA ALA A 409 -6.18 -3.58 -36.19
C ALA A 409 -5.23 -2.37 -36.31
N MET A 410 -5.80 -1.19 -36.59
CA MET A 410 -5.06 0.08 -36.71
C MET A 410 -3.84 0.02 -37.66
N ARG A 411 -3.99 -0.64 -38.82
CA ARG A 411 -2.95 -0.70 -39.85
C ARG A 411 -2.75 0.66 -40.52
N HIS A 412 -1.58 1.28 -40.31
CA HIS A 412 -1.20 2.55 -40.94
C HIS A 412 -0.42 2.34 -42.25
N THR A 413 0.45 1.32 -42.32
CA THR A 413 1.25 1.09 -43.52
C THR A 413 0.41 0.55 -44.68
N ILE A 414 0.38 1.28 -45.79
CA ILE A 414 -0.24 0.84 -47.06
C ILE A 414 0.86 0.27 -47.98
N SER A 415 0.82 -1.04 -48.22
CA SER A 415 1.76 -1.73 -49.11
C SER A 415 1.18 -1.86 -50.52
N LYS A 416 1.76 -1.16 -51.51
CA LYS A 416 1.39 -1.31 -52.92
C LYS A 416 1.86 -2.67 -53.46
N GLY A 417 1.07 -3.27 -54.35
CA GLY A 417 1.45 -4.51 -55.05
C GLY A 417 0.31 -5.52 -55.14
N ARG A 418 0.51 -6.57 -55.94
CA ARG A 418 -0.47 -7.66 -56.16
C ARG A 418 -0.11 -8.96 -55.43
N VAL A 419 0.95 -8.97 -54.64
CA VAL A 419 1.45 -10.16 -53.91
C VAL A 419 1.75 -9.84 -52.46
N ASN A 420 1.53 -10.83 -51.61
CA ASN A 420 1.73 -10.77 -50.16
C ASN A 420 2.27 -12.10 -49.59
N TYR A 421 3.07 -12.84 -50.37
CA TYR A 421 3.61 -14.15 -49.99
C TYR A 421 4.99 -14.42 -50.63
N TRP A 422 5.74 -15.37 -50.07
CA TRP A 422 7.01 -15.87 -50.59
C TRP A 422 7.03 -17.41 -50.63
N PRO A 423 7.62 -18.06 -51.65
CA PRO A 423 8.14 -17.47 -52.89
C PRO A 423 7.01 -16.99 -53.82
N ASN A 424 7.27 -16.01 -54.67
CA ASN A 424 6.30 -15.49 -55.63
C ASN A 424 6.94 -15.27 -57.01
N ARG A 425 6.10 -15.32 -58.07
CA ARG A 425 6.52 -15.24 -59.48
C ARG A 425 7.16 -13.92 -59.91
N PHE A 426 7.10 -12.89 -59.08
CA PHE A 426 7.72 -11.59 -59.37
C PHE A 426 9.08 -11.44 -58.67
N GLU A 427 9.47 -12.44 -57.87
CA GLU A 427 10.65 -12.37 -57.00
C GLU A 427 10.65 -11.12 -56.11
N ALA A 428 9.45 -10.62 -55.78
CA ALA A 428 9.32 -9.45 -54.93
C ALA A 428 9.67 -9.82 -53.49
N LEU A 429 10.55 -9.03 -52.86
CA LEU A 429 11.06 -9.21 -51.50
C LEU A 429 11.76 -10.57 -51.27
N PRO A 430 12.85 -10.86 -52.00
CA PRO A 430 13.64 -12.06 -51.74
C PRO A 430 14.28 -11.98 -50.33
N PRO A 431 14.46 -13.12 -49.63
CA PRO A 431 15.22 -13.16 -48.38
C PRO A 431 16.65 -12.69 -48.59
N ALA A 432 17.19 -11.94 -47.61
CA ALA A 432 18.59 -11.58 -47.59
C ALA A 432 19.48 -12.82 -47.29
N THR A 433 20.61 -12.91 -47.97
CA THR A 433 21.67 -13.88 -47.65
C THR A 433 22.47 -13.45 -46.42
N GLU A 434 23.23 -14.36 -45.81
CA GLU A 434 24.15 -14.03 -44.69
C GLU A 434 25.12 -12.91 -45.07
N LYS A 435 25.65 -12.93 -46.30
CA LYS A 435 26.57 -11.88 -46.81
C LYS A 435 25.91 -10.51 -46.96
N GLU A 436 24.60 -10.48 -47.13
CA GLU A 436 23.80 -9.24 -47.18
C GLU A 436 23.33 -8.80 -45.79
N GLY A 437 23.78 -9.46 -44.72
CA GLY A 437 23.42 -9.15 -43.34
C GLY A 437 22.16 -9.87 -42.83
N GLY A 438 21.74 -10.95 -43.48
CA GLY A 438 20.67 -11.82 -42.96
C GLY A 438 21.03 -12.41 -41.59
N TYR A 439 20.07 -12.43 -40.67
CA TYR A 439 20.26 -13.07 -39.36
C TYR A 439 20.36 -14.59 -39.52
N VAL A 440 21.41 -15.18 -38.94
CA VAL A 440 21.64 -16.63 -38.94
C VAL A 440 21.69 -17.11 -37.49
N ASP A 441 20.85 -18.10 -37.18
CA ASP A 441 20.93 -18.78 -35.89
C ASP A 441 22.23 -19.59 -35.81
N TYR A 442 22.96 -19.40 -34.71
CA TYR A 442 24.17 -20.19 -34.47
C TYR A 442 23.80 -21.69 -34.41
N PRO A 443 24.50 -22.58 -35.14
CA PRO A 443 24.16 -24.00 -35.24
C PRO A 443 24.59 -24.77 -33.97
N ALA A 444 24.03 -24.40 -32.82
CA ALA A 444 24.31 -25.03 -31.54
C ALA A 444 23.92 -26.52 -31.56
N LYS A 445 24.78 -27.38 -31.02
CA LYS A 445 24.46 -28.81 -30.87
C LYS A 445 23.50 -28.99 -29.70
N VAL A 446 22.30 -29.49 -29.99
CA VAL A 446 21.32 -29.87 -28.96
C VAL A 446 21.27 -31.40 -28.88
N MET A 447 21.73 -31.96 -27.76
CA MET A 447 21.62 -33.38 -27.45
C MET A 447 20.92 -33.55 -26.11
N GLY A 448 19.88 -34.37 -26.05
CA GLY A 448 19.15 -34.59 -24.82
C GLY A 448 17.85 -35.36 -25.02
N ILE A 449 17.03 -35.37 -23.98
CA ILE A 449 15.68 -35.92 -23.97
C ILE A 449 14.67 -34.80 -23.77
N LYS A 450 13.46 -34.94 -24.33
CA LYS A 450 12.37 -33.97 -24.10
C LYS A 450 11.81 -34.19 -22.70
N GLU A 451 12.20 -33.32 -21.76
CA GLU A 451 11.85 -33.46 -20.35
C GLU A 451 11.55 -32.10 -19.70
N ARG A 452 10.73 -32.09 -18.65
CA ARG A 452 10.54 -30.94 -17.75
C ARG A 452 11.44 -31.12 -16.53
N ALA A 453 12.71 -30.74 -16.66
CA ALA A 453 13.71 -30.93 -15.63
C ALA A 453 14.71 -29.77 -15.57
N LYS A 454 15.55 -29.77 -14.54
CA LYS A 454 16.70 -28.87 -14.38
C LYS A 454 17.96 -29.68 -14.24
N SER A 455 19.09 -29.14 -14.71
CA SER A 455 20.39 -29.78 -14.53
C SER A 455 20.83 -29.71 -13.06
N ASP A 456 21.82 -30.53 -12.67
CA ASP A 456 22.28 -30.58 -11.29
C ASP A 456 22.90 -29.26 -10.81
N LYS A 457 23.58 -28.52 -11.69
CA LYS A 457 24.18 -27.21 -11.35
C LYS A 457 23.14 -26.16 -10.96
N PHE A 458 21.92 -26.26 -11.47
CA PHE A 458 20.82 -25.36 -11.09
C PHE A 458 20.31 -25.63 -9.68
N LYS A 459 20.60 -26.78 -9.06
CA LYS A 459 20.08 -27.14 -7.72
C LYS A 459 20.80 -26.45 -6.56
N GLU A 460 21.89 -25.71 -6.83
CA GLU A 460 22.62 -24.92 -5.84
C GLU A 460 21.98 -23.53 -5.69
N HIS A 461 21.55 -23.15 -4.48
CA HIS A 461 20.78 -21.92 -4.27
C HIS A 461 21.32 -21.00 -3.15
N LEU A 462 22.43 -21.34 -2.50
CA LEU A 462 22.90 -20.67 -1.29
C LEU A 462 24.22 -19.93 -1.48
N SER A 463 25.16 -20.50 -2.25
CA SER A 463 26.55 -20.03 -2.31
C SER A 463 26.66 -18.54 -2.68
N GLN A 464 25.87 -18.09 -3.66
CA GLN A 464 25.91 -16.70 -4.09
C GLN A 464 25.10 -15.75 -3.18
N ALA A 465 24.08 -16.25 -2.46
CA ALA A 465 23.43 -15.47 -1.41
C ALA A 465 24.42 -15.17 -0.26
N GLN A 466 25.21 -16.17 0.13
CA GLN A 466 26.30 -16.04 1.09
C GLN A 466 27.39 -15.10 0.58
N LEU A 467 27.86 -15.31 -0.67
CA LEU A 467 28.87 -14.45 -1.32
C LEU A 467 28.45 -12.97 -1.31
N PHE A 468 27.19 -12.69 -1.69
CA PHE A 468 26.65 -11.34 -1.68
C PHE A 468 26.67 -10.74 -0.27
N TYR A 469 26.06 -11.41 0.71
CA TYR A 469 26.00 -10.91 2.09
C TYR A 469 27.38 -10.66 2.70
N ASN A 470 28.33 -11.57 2.45
CA ASN A 470 29.71 -11.44 2.93
C ASN A 470 30.43 -10.23 2.31
N SER A 471 30.10 -9.89 1.06
CA SER A 471 30.72 -8.80 0.30
C SER A 471 30.20 -7.41 0.70
N MET A 472 29.09 -7.35 1.43
CA MET A 472 28.54 -6.08 1.92
C MET A 472 29.41 -5.47 3.02
N SER A 473 29.48 -4.15 3.03
CA SER A 473 30.03 -3.38 4.15
C SER A 473 29.12 -3.49 5.38
N GLU A 474 29.62 -3.11 6.56
CA GLU A 474 28.88 -3.29 7.80
C GLU A 474 27.58 -2.47 7.87
N HIS A 475 27.52 -1.28 7.27
CA HIS A 475 26.29 -0.49 7.21
C HIS A 475 25.27 -1.09 6.21
N GLU A 476 25.73 -1.60 5.07
CA GLU A 476 24.87 -2.32 4.12
C GLU A 476 24.28 -3.59 4.74
N LYS A 477 25.06 -4.35 5.53
CA LYS A 477 24.54 -5.50 6.28
C LYS A 477 23.48 -5.10 7.30
N ALA A 478 23.70 -3.99 8.01
CA ALA A 478 22.73 -3.47 8.97
C ALA A 478 21.41 -3.06 8.28
N HIS A 479 21.50 -2.45 7.08
CA HIS A 479 20.32 -2.11 6.29
C HIS A 479 19.59 -3.36 5.75
N ILE A 480 20.31 -4.40 5.30
CA ILE A 480 19.72 -5.69 4.91
C ILE A 480 18.95 -6.31 6.09
N GLN A 481 19.57 -6.35 7.27
CA GLN A 481 18.93 -6.86 8.48
C GLN A 481 17.66 -6.07 8.82
N ALA A 482 17.73 -4.74 8.77
CA ALA A 482 16.59 -3.86 9.04
C ALA A 482 15.47 -4.04 8.01
N ALA A 483 15.81 -4.20 6.73
CA ALA A 483 14.86 -4.46 5.66
C ALA A 483 14.13 -5.80 5.84
N LEU A 484 14.88 -6.88 6.08
CA LEU A 484 14.30 -8.19 6.37
C LEU A 484 13.39 -8.15 7.60
N SER A 485 13.81 -7.45 8.66
CA SER A 485 13.00 -7.31 9.88
C SER A 485 11.72 -6.52 9.60
N PHE A 486 11.81 -5.41 8.86
CA PHE A 486 10.64 -4.61 8.47
C PHE A 486 9.66 -5.42 7.61
N GLU A 487 10.16 -6.11 6.59
CA GLU A 487 9.32 -6.84 5.65
C GLU A 487 8.60 -8.03 6.32
N LEU A 488 9.31 -8.77 7.17
CA LEU A 488 8.75 -9.91 7.89
C LEU A 488 7.84 -9.49 9.06
N ASP A 489 8.02 -8.32 9.66
CA ASP A 489 7.09 -7.73 10.64
C ASP A 489 5.69 -7.49 10.03
N HIS A 490 5.62 -7.23 8.72
CA HIS A 490 4.36 -7.06 8.00
C HIS A 490 3.75 -8.39 7.52
N CYS A 491 4.37 -9.53 7.83
CA CYS A 491 3.77 -10.84 7.60
C CYS A 491 2.91 -11.24 8.80
N ASN A 492 1.59 -11.27 8.61
CA ASN A 492 0.64 -11.64 9.65
C ASN A 492 0.64 -13.13 10.00
N ASP A 493 1.13 -14.00 9.11
CA ASP A 493 1.18 -15.45 9.36
C ASP A 493 2.53 -15.84 10.01
N PRO A 494 2.52 -16.33 11.27
CA PRO A 494 3.73 -16.77 11.95
C PRO A 494 4.54 -17.82 11.22
N ILE A 495 3.88 -18.70 10.46
CA ILE A 495 4.56 -19.75 9.70
C ILE A 495 5.54 -19.14 8.70
N VAL A 496 5.18 -17.98 8.11
CA VAL A 496 6.00 -17.32 7.10
C VAL A 496 7.28 -16.78 7.70
N TYR A 497 7.21 -15.94 8.73
CA TYR A 497 8.41 -15.34 9.31
C TYR A 497 9.25 -16.35 10.10
N GLU A 498 8.68 -17.38 10.73
CA GLU A 498 9.42 -18.47 11.37
C GLU A 498 10.22 -19.31 10.36
N ARG A 499 9.66 -19.53 9.17
CA ARG A 499 10.34 -20.24 8.08
C ARG A 499 11.43 -19.38 7.46
N MET A 500 11.18 -18.09 7.29
CA MET A 500 12.18 -17.18 6.75
C MET A 500 13.39 -17.04 7.67
N THR A 501 13.24 -17.01 9.00
CA THR A 501 14.40 -17.03 9.91
C THR A 501 15.22 -18.32 9.77
N GLN A 502 14.59 -19.46 9.47
CA GLN A 502 15.30 -20.71 9.16
C GLN A 502 16.06 -20.61 7.83
N ARG A 503 15.45 -20.05 6.78
CA ARG A 503 16.15 -19.81 5.49
C ARG A 503 17.35 -18.87 5.67
N LEU A 504 17.21 -17.83 6.48
CA LEU A 504 18.32 -16.91 6.75
C LEU A 504 19.49 -17.62 7.45
N ALA A 505 19.21 -18.63 8.28
CA ALA A 505 20.26 -19.44 8.93
C ALA A 505 21.06 -20.30 7.92
N ASP A 506 20.53 -20.53 6.72
CA ASP A 506 21.29 -21.13 5.62
C ASP A 506 22.29 -20.14 4.98
N ILE A 507 22.08 -18.83 5.15
CA ILE A 507 22.93 -17.76 4.60
C ILE A 507 23.94 -17.30 5.65
N ASP A 508 23.46 -16.80 6.79
CA ASP A 508 24.30 -16.35 7.89
C ASP A 508 23.55 -16.48 9.23
N PHE A 509 24.21 -17.13 10.19
CA PHE A 509 23.61 -17.44 11.49
C PHE A 509 23.32 -16.19 12.33
N ASN A 510 24.20 -15.18 12.29
CA ASN A 510 24.03 -13.97 13.10
C ASN A 510 22.93 -13.08 12.50
N LEU A 511 22.85 -12.98 11.17
CA LEU A 511 21.74 -12.34 10.48
C LEU A 511 20.41 -12.98 10.88
N ALA A 512 20.30 -14.30 10.81
CA ALA A 512 19.09 -15.04 11.14
C ALA A 512 18.65 -14.79 12.59
N LYS A 513 19.59 -14.84 13.53
CA LYS A 513 19.33 -14.56 14.95
C LYS A 513 18.87 -13.12 15.17
N ALA A 514 19.52 -12.16 14.51
CA ALA A 514 19.19 -10.76 14.65
C ALA A 514 17.77 -10.45 14.12
N VAL A 515 17.40 -11.00 12.96
CA VAL A 515 16.05 -10.86 12.38
C VAL A 515 15.01 -11.57 13.25
N ALA A 516 15.27 -12.82 13.68
CA ALA A 516 14.35 -13.58 14.53
C ALA A 516 13.96 -12.84 15.81
N ASN A 517 14.93 -12.18 16.45
CA ASN A 517 14.67 -11.36 17.65
C ASN A 517 13.77 -10.15 17.39
N GLN A 518 13.76 -9.60 16.16
CA GLN A 518 12.96 -8.42 15.82
C GLN A 518 11.51 -8.78 15.50
N VAL A 519 11.28 -9.92 14.84
CA VAL A 519 9.96 -10.31 14.30
C VAL A 519 9.27 -11.41 15.10
N ALA A 520 9.77 -11.71 16.30
CA ALA A 520 9.33 -12.84 17.12
C ALA A 520 9.39 -14.20 16.40
N GLY A 521 10.31 -14.34 15.45
CA GLY A 521 10.52 -15.60 14.72
C GLY A 521 11.26 -16.64 15.56
N LYS A 522 11.20 -17.90 15.13
CA LYS A 522 11.94 -18.98 15.78
C LYS A 522 13.45 -18.73 15.68
N LEU A 523 14.11 -18.68 16.84
CA LEU A 523 15.56 -18.60 16.92
C LEU A 523 16.18 -19.90 16.38
N PRO A 524 17.08 -19.84 15.39
CA PRO A 524 17.75 -21.03 14.88
C PRO A 524 18.76 -21.56 15.90
N ASP A 525 18.73 -22.88 16.16
CA ASP A 525 19.71 -23.55 17.04
C ASP A 525 21.09 -23.69 16.36
N ALA A 526 21.10 -23.84 15.04
CA ALA A 526 22.29 -23.93 14.19
C ALA A 526 21.98 -23.38 12.78
N GLY A 527 23.02 -22.93 12.07
CA GLY A 527 22.95 -22.52 10.67
C GLY A 527 23.83 -23.40 9.77
N LYS A 528 23.63 -23.32 8.45
CA LYS A 528 24.59 -23.94 7.52
C LYS A 528 25.91 -23.19 7.54
N LYS A 529 26.99 -23.90 7.22
CA LYS A 529 28.33 -23.30 7.15
C LYS A 529 28.37 -22.26 6.02
N ASN A 530 28.61 -21.01 6.38
CA ASN A 530 28.98 -19.94 5.45
C ASN A 530 30.53 -19.85 5.40
N PRO A 531 31.17 -20.06 4.25
CA PRO A 531 32.63 -20.06 4.14
C PRO A 531 33.27 -18.67 4.24
N GLY A 532 32.48 -17.59 4.23
CA GLY A 532 32.97 -16.21 4.38
C GLY A 532 33.60 -15.62 3.12
N HIS A 533 33.50 -16.28 1.97
CA HIS A 533 34.02 -15.78 0.69
C HIS A 533 33.33 -14.47 0.28
N LYS A 534 34.07 -13.59 -0.39
CA LYS A 534 33.62 -12.30 -0.91
C LYS A 534 34.00 -12.14 -2.38
N ALA A 535 33.31 -11.26 -3.09
CA ALA A 535 33.65 -10.84 -4.46
C ALA A 535 33.54 -9.32 -4.58
N SER A 536 34.38 -8.73 -5.45
CA SER A 536 34.30 -7.31 -5.82
C SER A 536 33.13 -7.06 -6.77
N GLY A 537 32.67 -5.81 -6.83
CA GLY A 537 31.62 -5.38 -7.74
C GLY A 537 30.22 -5.71 -7.22
N LEU A 538 30.08 -6.06 -5.94
CA LEU A 538 28.79 -6.36 -5.31
C LEU A 538 28.34 -5.21 -4.40
N SER A 539 29.18 -4.79 -3.47
CA SER A 539 28.89 -3.66 -2.57
C SER A 539 28.74 -2.37 -3.36
N GLN A 540 27.85 -1.47 -2.92
CA GLN A 540 27.75 -0.15 -3.52
C GLN A 540 29.02 0.67 -3.33
N THR A 541 29.83 0.37 -2.29
CA THR A 541 31.09 1.07 -2.04
C THR A 541 32.14 0.83 -3.13
N ASP A 542 32.01 -0.26 -3.90
CA ASP A 542 32.88 -0.56 -5.04
C ASP A 542 32.60 0.36 -6.25
N PHE A 543 31.48 1.09 -6.23
CA PHE A 543 31.01 1.96 -7.31
C PHE A 543 30.84 3.41 -6.90
N MET A 544 31.61 3.87 -5.92
CA MET A 544 31.72 5.30 -5.63
C MET A 544 32.28 6.04 -6.87
N PRO A 545 31.87 7.29 -7.12
CA PRO A 545 32.47 8.10 -8.18
C PRO A 545 33.99 8.14 -8.04
N LYS A 546 34.72 7.93 -9.14
CA LYS A 546 36.20 7.98 -9.12
C LYS A 546 36.73 9.32 -8.62
N GLU A 547 36.07 10.41 -9.04
CA GLU A 547 36.33 11.76 -8.58
C GLU A 547 35.17 12.23 -7.69
N PRO A 548 35.44 12.81 -6.50
CA PRO A 548 34.39 13.36 -5.64
C PRO A 548 33.52 14.37 -6.40
N THR A 549 32.21 14.13 -6.44
CA THR A 549 31.28 14.98 -7.19
C THR A 549 29.96 15.15 -6.45
N VAL A 550 29.38 16.34 -6.59
CA VAL A 550 28.02 16.69 -6.14
C VAL A 550 27.14 17.13 -7.32
N VAL A 551 27.61 16.92 -8.55
CA VAL A 551 26.85 17.27 -9.75
C VAL A 551 25.46 16.64 -9.67
N THR A 552 24.42 17.41 -9.98
CA THR A 552 22.99 17.08 -9.89
C THR A 552 22.39 16.97 -8.49
N ARG A 553 23.18 16.98 -7.41
CA ARG A 553 22.65 16.86 -6.05
C ARG A 553 21.85 18.11 -5.70
N ARG A 554 20.69 17.92 -5.06
CA ARG A 554 19.82 19.02 -4.61
C ARG A 554 20.17 19.40 -3.18
N ILE A 555 20.45 20.67 -2.93
CA ILE A 555 20.85 21.18 -1.61
C ILE A 555 19.86 22.24 -1.17
N ALA A 556 19.17 22.01 -0.05
CA ALA A 556 18.23 22.98 0.49
C ALA A 556 18.95 24.07 1.28
N ILE A 557 18.68 25.33 0.95
CA ILE A 557 19.16 26.51 1.69
C ILE A 557 17.98 27.08 2.48
N ILE A 558 17.99 26.92 3.81
CA ILE A 558 16.86 27.28 4.66
C ILE A 558 17.05 28.68 5.25
N ILE A 559 16.16 29.61 4.91
CA ILE A 559 16.22 31.02 5.33
C ILE A 559 14.89 31.50 5.93
N ALA A 560 14.93 32.61 6.65
CA ALA A 560 13.77 33.42 7.03
C ALA A 560 14.13 34.92 6.95
N ASP A 561 13.18 35.80 7.24
CA ASP A 561 13.42 37.25 7.18
C ASP A 561 14.57 37.66 8.11
N GLY A 562 15.54 38.38 7.56
CA GLY A 562 16.79 38.78 8.23
C GLY A 562 17.89 37.71 8.19
N TYR A 563 17.96 36.91 7.11
CA TYR A 563 19.08 35.97 6.88
C TYR A 563 20.36 36.71 6.49
N ASP A 564 21.53 36.11 6.73
CA ASP A 564 22.83 36.63 6.29
C ASP A 564 22.99 36.52 4.75
N PRO A 565 22.98 37.65 4.02
CA PRO A 565 23.13 37.63 2.57
C PRO A 565 24.53 37.20 2.11
N ILE A 566 25.57 37.35 2.93
CA ILE A 566 26.95 37.01 2.54
C ILE A 566 27.08 35.49 2.46
N ALA A 567 26.75 34.78 3.55
CA ALA A 567 26.79 33.32 3.58
C ALA A 567 25.82 32.70 2.55
N PHE A 568 24.63 33.26 2.39
CA PHE A 568 23.65 32.80 1.40
C PHE A 568 24.19 32.89 -0.03
N ASN A 569 24.69 34.07 -0.45
CA ASN A 569 25.19 34.27 -1.81
C ASN A 569 26.44 33.44 -2.09
N ALA A 570 27.35 33.34 -1.11
CA ALA A 570 28.56 32.53 -1.24
C ALA A 570 28.23 31.05 -1.46
N MET A 571 27.31 30.48 -0.67
CA MET A 571 26.91 29.08 -0.82
C MET A 571 26.15 28.85 -2.13
N GLN A 572 25.20 29.73 -2.48
CA GLN A 572 24.44 29.59 -3.71
C GLN A 572 25.34 29.62 -4.95
N ALA A 573 26.32 30.53 -4.99
CA ALA A 573 27.29 30.61 -6.08
C ALA A 573 28.20 29.36 -6.12
N SER A 574 28.70 28.92 -4.96
CA SER A 574 29.60 27.76 -4.86
C SER A 574 28.92 26.48 -5.34
N LEU A 575 27.68 26.24 -4.92
CA LEU A 575 26.91 25.06 -5.33
C LEU A 575 26.64 25.03 -6.83
N LYS A 576 26.25 26.16 -7.42
CA LYS A 576 26.06 26.27 -8.87
C LYS A 576 27.35 26.05 -9.65
N ALA A 577 28.48 26.56 -9.14
CA ALA A 577 29.79 26.42 -9.79
C ALA A 577 30.25 24.95 -9.90
N VAL A 578 29.84 24.10 -8.94
CA VAL A 578 30.15 22.66 -8.95
C VAL A 578 29.03 21.79 -9.53
N GLY A 579 28.00 22.40 -10.13
CA GLY A 579 26.90 21.70 -10.79
C GLY A 579 25.87 21.06 -9.85
N ALA A 580 25.83 21.47 -8.57
CA ALA A 580 24.75 21.13 -7.65
C ALA A 580 23.58 22.13 -7.81
N THR A 581 22.38 21.70 -7.39
CA THR A 581 21.15 22.49 -7.51
C THR A 581 20.76 23.08 -6.16
N PRO A 582 21.10 24.35 -5.85
CA PRO A 582 20.63 24.99 -4.63
C PRO A 582 19.14 25.35 -4.74
N ILE A 583 18.36 24.95 -3.75
CA ILE A 583 16.91 25.24 -3.66
C ILE A 583 16.64 26.00 -2.37
N VAL A 584 16.05 27.18 -2.47
CA VAL A 584 15.79 28.08 -1.35
C VAL A 584 14.45 27.72 -0.69
N ILE A 585 14.51 27.43 0.60
CA ILE A 585 13.36 27.05 1.44
C ILE A 585 13.15 28.11 2.52
N ALA A 586 11.92 28.58 2.71
CA ALA A 586 11.60 29.57 3.74
C ALA A 586 10.23 29.38 4.39
N PRO A 587 9.86 30.11 5.47
CA PRO A 587 8.53 30.01 6.07
C PRO A 587 7.36 30.32 5.11
N ARG A 588 7.61 31.14 4.08
CA ARG A 588 6.64 31.54 3.04
C ARG A 588 7.31 31.56 1.68
N ARG A 589 6.54 31.39 0.61
CA ARG A 589 7.04 31.45 -0.80
C ARG A 589 7.03 32.87 -1.38
N SER A 590 6.56 33.86 -0.62
CA SER A 590 6.72 35.26 -0.97
C SER A 590 8.10 35.76 -0.54
N THR A 591 8.52 36.89 -1.13
CA THR A 591 9.84 37.50 -0.98
C THR A 591 10.33 37.58 0.47
N ILE A 592 11.51 37.03 0.75
CA ILE A 592 12.19 37.07 2.05
C ILE A 592 13.28 38.12 2.03
N SER A 593 13.28 39.04 3.00
CA SER A 593 14.27 40.11 3.10
C SER A 593 15.54 39.60 3.80
N ALA A 594 16.70 39.98 3.29
CA ALA A 594 17.98 39.74 3.96
C ALA A 594 18.16 40.67 5.18
N ALA A 595 19.18 40.42 6.00
CA ALA A 595 19.64 41.38 6.99
C ALA A 595 20.28 42.61 6.28
N GLY A 596 19.92 43.82 6.71
CA GLY A 596 20.33 45.08 6.07
C GLY A 596 19.30 45.63 5.06
N GLU A 597 19.66 46.66 4.31
CA GLU A 597 18.76 47.33 3.36
C GLU A 597 18.85 46.74 1.93
N GLY A 598 17.70 46.54 1.28
CA GLY A 598 17.56 46.38 -0.18
C GLY A 598 17.67 44.97 -0.78
N ALA A 599 18.28 44.00 -0.11
CA ALA A 599 18.41 42.63 -0.65
C ALA A 599 17.23 41.72 -0.25
N SER A 600 16.68 40.99 -1.22
CA SER A 600 15.61 40.02 -0.99
C SER A 600 15.64 38.89 -2.02
N VAL A 601 15.04 37.75 -1.67
CA VAL A 601 14.96 36.58 -2.57
C VAL A 601 13.56 35.98 -2.51
N MET A 602 13.04 35.55 -3.65
CA MET A 602 11.83 34.74 -3.70
C MET A 602 12.23 33.26 -3.51
N PRO A 603 11.79 32.59 -2.43
CA PRO A 603 12.12 31.19 -2.20
C PRO A 603 11.50 30.29 -3.27
N ASP A 604 12.21 29.22 -3.64
CA ASP A 604 11.67 28.21 -4.56
C ASP A 604 10.44 27.54 -3.96
N HIS A 605 10.51 27.20 -2.66
CA HIS A 605 9.43 26.59 -1.90
C HIS A 605 9.35 27.13 -0.47
N HIS A 606 8.22 26.89 0.19
CA HIS A 606 8.09 27.13 1.62
C HIS A 606 8.27 25.83 2.43
N LEU A 607 8.59 25.95 3.72
CA LEU A 607 8.93 24.86 4.65
C LEU A 607 7.91 23.73 4.71
N GLU A 608 6.62 24.03 4.51
CA GLU A 608 5.54 23.04 4.50
C GLU A 608 5.36 22.33 3.15
N GLY A 609 5.78 22.95 2.04
CA GLY A 609 5.59 22.41 0.69
C GLY A 609 6.58 21.31 0.32
N GLN A 610 7.72 21.24 1.01
CA GLN A 610 8.75 20.23 0.80
C GLN A 610 9.31 19.71 2.12
N ARG A 611 10.11 18.64 2.08
CA ARG A 611 10.75 18.01 3.24
C ARG A 611 12.19 17.70 2.94
N SER A 612 12.98 17.46 4.00
CA SER A 612 14.41 17.21 3.85
C SER A 612 14.70 15.95 3.02
N THR A 613 13.76 14.98 3.02
CA THR A 613 13.73 13.77 2.16
C THR A 613 13.95 14.06 0.68
N MET A 614 13.53 15.22 0.17
CA MET A 614 13.64 15.58 -1.26
C MET A 614 15.03 16.12 -1.66
N PHE A 615 15.95 16.22 -0.71
CA PHE A 615 17.26 16.86 -0.85
C PHE A 615 18.40 15.94 -0.43
N ASP A 616 19.60 16.19 -0.92
CA ASP A 616 20.80 15.44 -0.56
C ASP A 616 21.53 16.06 0.65
N ALA A 617 21.36 17.36 0.91
CA ALA A 617 21.94 18.07 2.06
C ALA A 617 21.19 19.36 2.42
N LEU A 618 21.48 19.89 3.61
CA LEU A 618 20.94 21.16 4.12
C LEU A 618 22.04 22.18 4.38
N PHE A 619 21.78 23.45 4.06
CA PHE A 619 22.56 24.60 4.47
C PHE A 619 21.68 25.65 5.17
N LEU A 620 22.13 26.14 6.32
CA LEU A 620 21.45 27.18 7.10
C LEU A 620 22.40 28.38 7.30
N PRO A 621 22.22 29.50 6.57
CA PRO A 621 23.00 30.72 6.80
C PRO A 621 22.61 31.37 8.13
N GLY A 622 23.50 32.24 8.63
CA GLY A 622 23.27 33.02 9.85
C GLY A 622 22.20 34.10 9.69
N GLY A 623 22.20 35.06 10.61
CA GLY A 623 21.23 36.15 10.67
C GLY A 623 20.29 35.98 11.86
N GLU A 624 20.51 36.80 12.89
CA GLU A 624 19.85 36.70 14.20
C GLU A 624 18.31 36.59 14.10
N LYS A 625 17.68 37.46 13.30
CA LYS A 625 16.21 37.47 13.12
C LYS A 625 15.72 36.23 12.36
N SER A 626 16.45 35.79 11.34
CA SER A 626 16.13 34.58 10.60
C SER A 626 16.17 33.36 11.52
N VAL A 627 17.27 33.20 12.26
CA VAL A 627 17.48 32.07 13.16
C VAL A 627 16.48 32.08 14.32
N ALA A 628 16.20 33.24 14.92
CA ALA A 628 15.18 33.36 15.97
C ALA A 628 13.78 32.96 15.47
N THR A 629 13.49 33.21 14.19
CA THR A 629 12.23 32.80 13.56
C THR A 629 12.21 31.29 13.32
N LEU A 630 13.27 30.73 12.75
CA LEU A 630 13.38 29.30 12.48
C LEU A 630 13.42 28.45 13.77
N MET A 631 14.02 28.96 14.85
CA MET A 631 14.04 28.31 16.17
C MET A 631 12.66 28.16 16.81
N LYS A 632 11.68 28.95 16.38
CA LYS A 632 10.28 28.86 16.84
C LYS A 632 9.40 28.03 15.91
N SER A 633 9.94 27.60 14.77
CA SER A 633 9.23 26.77 13.79
C SER A 633 9.48 25.29 14.06
N GLY A 634 8.45 24.58 14.53
CA GLY A 634 8.52 23.11 14.66
C GLY A 634 8.88 22.41 13.36
N ARG A 635 8.44 22.97 12.22
CA ARG A 635 8.82 22.47 10.89
C ARG A 635 10.31 22.64 10.61
N ALA A 636 10.89 23.83 10.82
CA ALA A 636 12.31 24.03 10.59
C ALA A 636 13.19 23.12 11.47
N ILE A 637 12.79 22.92 12.74
CA ILE A 637 13.46 21.95 13.64
C ILE A 637 13.35 20.52 13.07
N HIS A 638 12.18 20.14 12.57
CA HIS A 638 11.98 18.83 11.95
C HIS A 638 12.84 18.63 10.71
N TRP A 639 13.03 19.64 9.86
CA TRP A 639 13.92 19.55 8.68
C TRP A 639 15.34 19.14 9.08
N VAL A 640 15.91 19.77 10.12
CA VAL A 640 17.26 19.45 10.62
C VAL A 640 17.31 18.04 11.21
N ARG A 641 16.31 17.65 12.02
CA ARG A 641 16.26 16.32 12.65
C ARG A 641 16.07 15.19 11.64
N GLU A 642 15.21 15.39 10.65
CA GLU A 642 14.94 14.42 9.60
C GLU A 642 16.17 14.23 8.72
N ALA A 643 16.83 15.32 8.27
CA ALA A 643 18.07 15.22 7.53
C ALA A 643 19.18 14.50 8.31
N PHE A 644 19.30 14.77 9.61
CA PHE A 644 20.27 14.09 10.47
C PHE A 644 19.95 12.60 10.62
N GLY A 645 18.69 12.24 10.84
CA GLY A 645 18.23 10.84 10.92
C GLY A 645 18.40 10.07 9.61
N HIS A 646 18.37 10.78 8.47
CA HIS A 646 18.65 10.23 7.14
C HIS A 646 20.13 10.34 6.72
N LEU A 647 21.03 10.63 7.68
CA LEU A 647 22.48 10.65 7.47
C LEU A 647 22.95 11.67 6.42
N LYS A 648 22.19 12.74 6.20
CA LYS A 648 22.50 13.80 5.23
C LYS A 648 23.49 14.79 5.79
N THR A 649 24.24 15.43 4.89
CA THR A 649 25.13 16.53 5.27
C THR A 649 24.31 17.75 5.72
N ILE A 650 24.69 18.33 6.86
CA ILE A 650 24.08 19.56 7.40
C ILE A 650 25.21 20.57 7.65
N ALA A 651 25.11 21.73 7.01
CA ALA A 651 26.03 22.85 7.20
C ALA A 651 25.29 24.06 7.77
N ALA A 652 25.91 24.76 8.72
CA ALA A 652 25.36 25.98 9.29
C ALA A 652 26.48 26.98 9.59
N THR A 653 26.18 28.27 9.52
CA THR A 653 27.12 29.38 9.77
C THR A 653 26.53 30.39 10.75
N GLY A 654 27.39 31.04 11.54
CA GLY A 654 26.95 32.10 12.47
C GLY A 654 25.92 31.59 13.49
N GLU A 655 24.85 32.35 13.69
CA GLU A 655 23.80 32.04 14.66
C GLU A 655 23.06 30.73 14.35
N ALA A 656 23.06 30.27 13.08
CA ALA A 656 22.38 29.04 12.69
C ALA A 656 23.01 27.78 13.29
N VAL A 657 24.27 27.85 13.74
CA VAL A 657 24.92 26.76 14.50
C VAL A 657 24.12 26.44 15.76
N ALA A 658 23.67 27.47 16.48
CA ALA A 658 22.85 27.29 17.68
C ALA A 658 21.48 26.65 17.38
N LEU A 659 20.90 26.90 16.19
CA LEU A 659 19.67 26.24 15.74
C LEU A 659 19.89 24.75 15.53
N VAL A 660 20.98 24.37 14.85
CA VAL A 660 21.34 22.97 14.63
C VAL A 660 21.62 22.28 15.97
N GLU A 661 22.43 22.89 16.83
CA GLU A 661 22.70 22.37 18.18
C GLU A 661 21.41 22.17 18.97
N LYS A 662 20.52 23.17 19.02
CA LYS A 662 19.23 23.07 19.72
C LYS A 662 18.34 21.98 19.14
N ALA A 663 18.28 21.86 17.81
CA ALA A 663 17.49 20.82 17.15
C ALA A 663 17.99 19.42 17.53
N LEU A 664 19.30 19.25 17.72
CA LEU A 664 19.97 17.99 18.04
C LEU A 664 20.26 17.77 19.54
N GLN A 665 20.09 18.77 20.42
CA GLN A 665 20.34 18.66 21.87
C GLN A 665 19.46 17.59 22.55
N SER A 666 18.28 17.31 22.00
CA SER A 666 17.44 16.17 22.42
C SER A 666 17.98 14.80 21.96
N CYS A 667 18.90 14.77 20.99
CA CYS A 667 19.53 13.56 20.46
C CYS A 667 20.89 13.26 21.13
N VAL A 668 21.62 14.28 21.60
CA VAL A 668 22.97 14.12 22.19
C VAL A 668 22.94 13.74 23.68
N ARG A 669 21.83 13.97 24.41
CA ARG A 669 21.70 13.51 25.81
C ARG A 669 21.51 12.00 25.99
N THR A 670 21.43 11.22 24.91
CA THR A 670 21.07 9.79 24.94
C THR A 670 22.22 8.86 24.53
N VAL A 671 23.48 9.21 24.83
CA VAL A 671 24.63 8.28 24.76
C VAL A 671 25.32 8.10 26.12
N ARG A 672 24.69 8.54 27.22
CA ARG A 672 25.07 8.08 28.57
C ARG A 672 24.11 7.00 29.00
N ARG A 673 24.61 5.75 29.02
CA ARG A 673 24.04 4.57 29.69
C ARG A 673 22.51 4.66 29.84
N VAL A 674 21.78 4.18 28.84
CA VAL A 674 20.53 3.49 29.14
C VAL A 674 20.94 2.23 29.91
N ARG A 675 21.15 2.40 31.24
CA ARG A 675 20.74 1.36 32.15
C ARG A 675 19.30 1.13 31.77
N PHE A 676 18.99 -0.08 31.32
CA PHE A 676 17.64 -0.58 31.35
C PHE A 676 17.07 -0.16 32.70
N ILE A 677 16.16 0.81 32.67
CA ILE A 677 15.15 0.88 33.70
C ILE A 677 14.38 -0.38 33.42
N THR A 678 14.78 -1.46 34.10
CA THR A 678 13.86 -2.50 34.49
C THR A 678 12.64 -1.74 34.95
N ASN A 679 11.56 -1.81 34.18
CA ASN A 679 10.24 -1.55 34.72
C ASN A 679 10.16 -2.46 35.93
N ASP A 680 10.38 -1.87 37.10
CA ASP A 680 10.02 -2.49 38.34
C ASP A 680 8.55 -2.84 38.18
N ALA A 681 8.27 -4.11 38.43
CA ALA A 681 6.95 -4.70 38.29
C ALA A 681 5.93 -3.85 39.07
N THR A 682 5.05 -3.16 38.36
CA THR A 682 3.78 -2.70 38.91
C THR A 682 2.68 -3.42 38.16
N SER A 683 2.26 -4.56 38.70
CA SER A 683 1.30 -5.50 38.15
C SER A 683 -0.12 -4.90 38.07
N SER A 684 -0.49 -4.37 36.90
CA SER A 684 -1.90 -4.19 36.54
C SER A 684 -2.12 -4.76 35.16
N SER A 685 -3.17 -5.56 35.00
CA SER A 685 -3.57 -6.11 33.69
C SER A 685 -4.17 -5.03 32.78
N LEU A 686 -4.61 -3.90 33.34
CA LEU A 686 -5.17 -2.77 32.59
C LEU A 686 -4.08 -1.83 32.05
N ALA A 687 -4.24 -1.42 30.79
CA ALA A 687 -3.34 -0.48 30.13
C ALA A 687 -3.37 0.92 30.80
N PRO A 688 -2.22 1.61 30.95
CA PRO A 688 -2.15 2.93 31.60
C PRO A 688 -3.07 4.00 31.00
N SER A 689 -3.31 3.96 29.68
CA SER A 689 -4.21 4.88 28.98
C SER A 689 -5.68 4.72 29.40
N ILE A 690 -6.10 3.50 29.71
CA ILE A 690 -7.46 3.19 30.17
C ILE A 690 -7.67 3.68 31.60
N ILE A 691 -6.67 3.51 32.48
CA ILE A 691 -6.71 4.05 33.85
C ILE A 691 -6.78 5.58 33.82
N LEU A 692 -6.03 6.24 32.94
CA LEU A 692 -6.10 7.69 32.71
C LEU A 692 -7.50 8.15 32.27
N ARG A 693 -8.16 7.39 31.38
CA ARG A 693 -9.53 7.67 30.95
C ARG A 693 -10.53 7.51 32.09
N ALA A 694 -10.42 6.45 32.88
CA ALA A 694 -11.26 6.22 34.05
C ALA A 694 -11.16 7.39 35.05
N ARG A 695 -9.93 7.87 35.31
CA ARG A 695 -9.69 9.04 36.16
C ARG A 695 -10.39 10.29 35.64
N GLY A 696 -10.25 10.60 34.34
CA GLY A 696 -10.94 11.73 33.74
C GLY A 696 -12.48 11.65 33.82
N MET A 697 -13.05 10.45 33.67
CA MET A 697 -14.49 10.21 33.82
C MET A 697 -14.96 10.34 35.28
N SER A 698 -14.13 9.92 36.23
CA SER A 698 -14.37 10.07 37.66
C SER A 698 -14.33 11.54 38.10
N ASP A 699 -13.36 12.31 37.60
CA ASP A 699 -13.27 13.76 37.84
C ASP A 699 -14.51 14.49 37.29
N GLU A 700 -14.95 14.15 36.08
CA GLU A 700 -16.18 14.68 35.48
C GLU A 700 -17.41 14.36 36.35
N TYR A 701 -17.49 13.15 36.92
CA TYR A 701 -18.57 12.77 37.84
C TYR A 701 -18.61 13.65 39.09
N PHE A 702 -17.48 13.85 39.78
CA PHE A 702 -17.44 14.66 41.00
C PHE A 702 -17.75 16.14 40.73
N ASP A 703 -17.28 16.66 39.59
CA ASP A 703 -17.60 18.02 39.14
C ASP A 703 -19.10 18.20 38.85
N LEU A 704 -19.73 17.23 38.17
CA LEU A 704 -21.16 17.27 37.89
C LEU A 704 -21.99 17.16 39.16
N LYS A 705 -21.59 16.28 40.10
CA LYS A 705 -22.26 16.14 41.40
C LYS A 705 -22.23 17.45 42.19
N LYS A 706 -21.07 18.11 42.28
CA LYS A 706 -20.91 19.42 42.94
C LYS A 706 -21.75 20.51 42.28
N LYS A 707 -21.88 20.49 40.94
CA LYS A 707 -22.73 21.44 40.21
C LYS A 707 -24.22 21.18 40.43
N LEU A 708 -24.63 19.91 40.51
CA LEU A 708 -26.02 19.51 40.80
C LEU A 708 -26.47 19.89 42.22
N GLU A 709 -25.53 19.98 43.18
CA GLU A 709 -25.81 20.51 44.52
C GLU A 709 -26.17 22.00 44.51
N THR A 710 -25.71 22.76 43.50
CA THR A 710 -25.97 24.20 43.36
C THR A 710 -27.14 24.55 42.43
N SER A 711 -27.42 23.73 41.42
CA SER A 711 -28.51 23.93 40.46
C SER A 711 -28.86 22.61 39.77
N PHE A 712 -30.13 22.22 39.88
CA PHE A 712 -30.62 20.99 39.25
C PHE A 712 -30.76 21.16 37.73
N ASP A 713 -30.16 20.24 36.98
CA ASP A 713 -30.25 20.16 35.52
C ASP A 713 -30.39 18.68 35.12
N ALA A 714 -31.47 18.37 34.40
CA ALA A 714 -31.82 16.99 34.06
C ALA A 714 -30.78 16.29 33.16
N ALA A 715 -30.12 17.03 32.27
CA ALA A 715 -29.08 16.49 31.40
C ALA A 715 -27.79 16.20 32.19
N ARG A 716 -27.41 17.10 33.10
CA ARG A 716 -26.26 16.90 34.02
C ARG A 716 -26.52 15.75 34.99
N ALA A 717 -27.74 15.62 35.51
CA ALA A 717 -28.13 14.52 36.38
C ALA A 717 -28.02 13.17 35.67
N LYS A 718 -28.47 13.10 34.41
CA LYS A 718 -28.34 11.91 33.56
C LYS A 718 -26.86 11.56 33.31
N ARG A 719 -26.04 12.53 32.91
CA ARG A 719 -24.60 12.32 32.68
C ARG A 719 -23.85 11.90 33.94
N ALA A 720 -24.17 12.48 35.10
CA ALA A 720 -23.61 12.07 36.38
C ALA A 720 -23.99 10.61 36.73
N GLY A 721 -25.23 10.20 36.44
CA GLY A 721 -25.68 8.81 36.61
C GLY A 721 -24.92 7.82 35.73
N GLU A 722 -24.58 8.20 34.49
CA GLU A 722 -23.77 7.36 33.58
C GLU A 722 -22.34 7.16 34.10
N LEU A 723 -21.72 8.22 34.64
CA LEU A 723 -20.33 8.19 35.10
C LEU A 723 -20.14 7.59 36.50
N GLN A 724 -21.22 7.50 37.29
CA GLN A 724 -21.18 7.01 38.67
C GLN A 724 -20.59 5.59 38.78
N ARG A 725 -20.89 4.71 37.82
CA ARG A 725 -20.38 3.33 37.81
C ARG A 725 -18.86 3.29 37.66
N VAL A 726 -18.30 4.11 36.77
CA VAL A 726 -16.85 4.23 36.56
C VAL A 726 -16.16 4.83 37.77
N ALA A 727 -16.72 5.92 38.33
CA ALA A 727 -16.16 6.58 39.51
C ALA A 727 -16.11 5.64 40.73
N THR A 728 -17.14 4.81 40.91
CA THR A 728 -17.21 3.85 42.02
C THR A 728 -16.21 2.70 41.83
N ALA A 729 -16.14 2.12 40.62
CA ALA A 729 -15.21 1.03 40.32
C ALA A 729 -13.74 1.48 40.43
N LEU A 730 -13.43 2.69 39.95
CA LEU A 730 -12.08 3.25 40.03
C LEU A 730 -11.67 3.50 41.48
N ARG A 731 -12.56 4.03 42.32
CA ARG A 731 -12.27 4.26 43.74
C ARG A 731 -11.93 2.96 44.47
N ALA A 732 -12.73 1.91 44.28
CA ALA A 732 -12.47 0.62 44.89
C ALA A 732 -11.12 0.01 44.44
N TRP A 733 -10.76 0.20 43.16
CA TRP A 733 -9.46 -0.22 42.63
C TRP A 733 -8.30 0.60 43.20
N ASP A 734 -8.41 1.94 43.27
CA ASP A 734 -7.37 2.80 43.86
C ASP A 734 -7.18 2.50 45.37
N GLU A 735 -8.25 2.22 46.12
CA GLU A 735 -8.19 1.83 47.54
C GLU A 735 -7.41 0.52 47.76
N SER A 736 -7.72 -0.53 47.00
CA SER A 736 -7.01 -1.82 47.09
C SER A 736 -5.55 -1.70 46.62
N ARG A 737 -5.27 -0.91 45.59
CA ARG A 737 -3.90 -0.68 45.11
C ARG A 737 -3.04 0.10 46.11
N ASN A 738 -3.62 1.06 46.81
CA ASN A 738 -2.93 1.78 47.89
C ASN A 738 -2.64 0.82 49.06
N ALA A 739 -3.61 0.00 49.48
CA ALA A 739 -3.41 -1.02 50.50
C ALA A 739 -2.30 -2.02 50.12
N MET A 740 -2.26 -2.49 48.87
CA MET A 740 -1.16 -3.35 48.39
C MET A 740 0.20 -2.65 48.47
N THR A 741 0.27 -1.36 48.13
CA THR A 741 1.54 -0.60 48.18
C THR A 741 2.05 -0.46 49.62
N GLU A 742 1.15 -0.23 50.57
CA GLU A 742 1.46 -0.17 52.01
C GLU A 742 1.88 -1.55 52.54
N LEU A 743 1.16 -2.61 52.20
CA LEU A 743 1.49 -3.99 52.58
C LEU A 743 2.81 -4.48 51.96
N GLU A 744 3.12 -4.12 50.70
CA GLU A 744 4.42 -4.42 50.07
C GLU A 744 5.57 -3.69 50.75
N ALA A 745 5.36 -2.43 51.15
CA ALA A 745 6.37 -1.68 51.90
C ALA A 745 6.62 -2.31 53.28
N MET A 746 5.56 -2.72 53.99
CA MET A 746 5.67 -3.40 55.28
C MET A 746 6.29 -4.80 55.17
N ALA A 747 6.03 -5.54 54.08
CA ALA A 747 6.57 -6.88 53.86
C ALA A 747 8.07 -6.88 53.46
N ARG A 748 8.57 -5.76 52.91
CA ARG A 748 9.96 -5.60 52.43
C ARG A 748 10.87 -4.80 53.36
N ASP A 749 10.33 -4.15 54.40
CA ASP A 749 11.14 -3.39 55.35
C ASP A 749 12.04 -4.34 56.18
N PRO A 750 13.39 -4.25 56.05
CA PRO A 750 14.34 -5.11 56.77
C PRO A 750 14.36 -4.88 58.28
N LEU A 751 13.78 -3.78 58.77
CA LEU A 751 13.71 -3.42 60.19
C LEU A 751 12.39 -3.88 60.84
N GLN A 752 11.44 -4.41 60.07
CA GLN A 752 10.14 -4.87 60.55
C GLN A 752 10.25 -6.24 61.26
N ASP A 753 9.45 -6.43 62.31
CA ASP A 753 9.33 -7.71 63.00
C ASP A 753 8.91 -8.84 62.03
N LYS A 754 9.50 -10.04 62.18
CA LYS A 754 9.32 -11.15 61.23
C LYS A 754 7.89 -11.68 61.19
N ASP A 755 7.16 -11.63 62.30
CA ASP A 755 5.78 -12.10 62.38
C ASP A 755 4.85 -11.07 61.70
N LEU A 756 5.10 -9.77 61.88
CA LEU A 756 4.40 -8.70 61.18
C LEU A 756 4.66 -8.72 59.67
N ALA A 757 5.89 -9.01 59.24
CA ALA A 757 6.21 -9.16 57.82
C ALA A 757 5.57 -10.41 57.18
N ALA A 758 5.29 -11.45 57.97
CA ALA A 758 4.55 -12.63 57.49
C ALA A 758 3.06 -12.31 57.31
N ILE A 759 2.43 -11.64 58.28
CA ILE A 759 1.03 -11.20 58.20
C ILE A 759 0.83 -10.26 57.00
N ALA A 760 1.75 -9.31 56.78
CA ALA A 760 1.68 -8.41 55.63
C ALA A 760 1.75 -9.15 54.27
N ARG A 761 2.43 -10.30 54.18
CA ARG A 761 2.46 -11.12 52.95
C ARG A 761 1.15 -11.87 52.73
N ASP A 762 0.56 -12.42 53.79
CA ASP A 762 -0.73 -13.13 53.70
C ASP A 762 -1.87 -12.15 53.34
N GLU A 763 -1.88 -10.95 53.92
CA GLU A 763 -2.82 -9.88 53.56
C GLU A 763 -2.57 -9.37 52.14
N LEU A 764 -1.30 -9.26 51.72
CA LEU A 764 -0.95 -8.87 50.35
C LEU A 764 -1.49 -9.86 49.31
N ASP A 765 -1.40 -11.16 49.56
CA ASP A 765 -1.92 -12.18 48.63
C ASP A 765 -3.45 -12.17 48.58
N THR A 766 -4.11 -11.84 49.70
CA THR A 766 -5.56 -11.60 49.74
C THR A 766 -5.94 -10.37 48.90
N GLU A 767 -5.22 -9.25 49.02
CA GLU A 767 -5.46 -8.05 48.20
C GLU A 767 -5.13 -8.26 46.71
N LYS A 768 -4.09 -9.02 46.37
CA LYS A 768 -3.81 -9.42 44.98
C LYS A 768 -4.97 -10.19 44.34
N SER A 769 -5.65 -11.06 45.09
CA SER A 769 -6.82 -11.76 44.56
C SER A 769 -8.03 -10.81 44.36
N LYS A 770 -8.15 -9.76 45.19
CA LYS A 770 -9.18 -8.72 45.02
C LYS A 770 -8.90 -7.82 43.82
N ILE A 771 -7.63 -7.49 43.54
CA ILE A 771 -7.25 -6.59 42.44
C ILE A 771 -7.71 -7.12 41.09
N GLU A 772 -7.63 -8.44 40.84
CA GLU A 772 -8.07 -9.05 39.58
C GLU A 772 -9.58 -8.84 39.35
N THR A 773 -10.38 -8.97 40.41
CA THR A 773 -11.83 -8.73 40.35
C THR A 773 -12.14 -7.24 40.17
N LEU A 774 -11.39 -6.36 40.85
CA LEU A 774 -11.56 -4.91 40.74
C LEU A 774 -11.15 -4.36 39.38
N GLU A 775 -10.06 -4.88 38.80
CA GLU A 775 -9.63 -4.57 37.44
C GLU A 775 -10.69 -4.99 36.41
N ARG A 776 -11.25 -6.19 36.57
CA ARG A 776 -12.37 -6.66 35.74
C ARG A 776 -13.58 -5.73 35.85
N ASN A 777 -13.99 -5.37 37.07
CA ASN A 777 -15.13 -4.47 37.30
C ASN A 777 -14.91 -3.08 36.70
N LEU A 778 -13.69 -2.54 36.83
CA LEU A 778 -13.31 -1.26 36.24
C LEU A 778 -13.34 -1.33 34.71
N SER A 779 -12.82 -2.40 34.11
CA SER A 779 -12.82 -2.62 32.67
C SER A 779 -14.23 -2.70 32.07
N VAL A 780 -15.11 -3.46 32.72
CA VAL A 780 -16.53 -3.57 32.33
C VAL A 780 -17.23 -2.21 32.43
N SER A 781 -16.93 -1.43 33.48
CA SER A 781 -17.53 -0.10 33.65
C SER A 781 -17.14 0.90 32.54
N LEU A 782 -15.95 0.72 31.94
CA LEU A 782 -15.41 1.59 30.89
C LEU A 782 -15.89 1.22 29.48
N THR A 783 -16.46 0.03 29.32
CA THR A 783 -16.95 -0.47 28.03
C THR A 783 -18.30 0.18 27.73
N PRO A 784 -18.45 0.93 26.62
CA PRO A 784 -19.75 1.46 26.20
C PRO A 784 -20.74 0.31 25.99
N ARG A 785 -21.95 0.44 26.53
CA ARG A 785 -23.02 -0.52 26.22
C ARG A 785 -23.31 -0.47 24.73
N HIS A 786 -23.52 -1.65 24.13
CA HIS A 786 -23.92 -1.74 22.73
C HIS A 786 -25.25 -0.98 22.52
N PRO A 787 -25.44 -0.23 21.41
CA PRO A 787 -26.66 0.56 21.18
C PRO A 787 -27.96 -0.25 21.24
N PHE A 788 -27.88 -1.54 20.94
CA PHE A 788 -29.01 -2.48 20.94
C PHE A 788 -29.00 -3.46 22.11
N ALA A 789 -28.15 -3.25 23.12
CA ALA A 789 -27.95 -4.23 24.20
C ALA A 789 -29.26 -4.61 24.90
N ASP A 790 -30.14 -3.63 25.12
CA ASP A 790 -31.40 -3.82 25.86
C ASP A 790 -32.55 -4.33 24.95
N LEU A 791 -32.32 -4.57 23.65
CA LEU A 791 -33.37 -5.00 22.73
C LEU A 791 -33.60 -6.52 22.73
N PRO A 792 -34.82 -6.97 22.39
CA PRO A 792 -35.09 -8.32 21.88
C PRO A 792 -34.20 -8.67 20.67
N CYS A 793 -34.13 -9.95 20.30
CA CYS A 793 -33.37 -10.37 19.11
C CYS A 793 -34.02 -11.50 18.31
N MET A 794 -33.69 -11.56 17.01
CA MET A 794 -33.91 -12.72 16.14
C MET A 794 -32.61 -13.47 15.91
N ILE A 795 -32.67 -14.79 16.03
CA ILE A 795 -31.59 -15.71 15.73
C ILE A 795 -31.95 -16.46 14.46
N GLU A 796 -31.21 -16.23 13.37
CA GLU A 796 -31.41 -16.88 12.07
C GLU A 796 -30.40 -18.02 11.90
N PHE A 797 -30.86 -19.20 11.48
CA PHE A 797 -30.08 -20.41 11.27
C PHE A 797 -30.09 -20.80 9.80
N ARG A 798 -28.91 -20.88 9.17
CA ARG A 798 -28.78 -21.34 7.78
C ARG A 798 -27.70 -22.41 7.61
N PRO A 799 -27.98 -23.48 6.84
CA PRO A 799 -26.97 -24.47 6.48
C PRO A 799 -25.80 -23.84 5.68
N GLY A 800 -24.57 -24.21 6.01
CA GLY A 800 -23.35 -23.82 5.30
C GLY A 800 -22.81 -24.95 4.39
N PRO A 801 -21.49 -25.03 4.14
CA PRO A 801 -20.90 -26.11 3.35
C PRO A 801 -20.92 -27.45 4.11
N GLY A 802 -21.48 -28.51 3.51
CA GLY A 802 -21.55 -29.83 4.14
C GLY A 802 -22.56 -30.84 3.57
N GLY A 803 -23.21 -30.54 2.44
CA GLY A 803 -24.20 -31.45 1.84
C GLY A 803 -25.50 -31.53 2.64
N LEU A 804 -26.06 -32.72 2.84
CA LEU A 804 -27.27 -32.90 3.66
C LEU A 804 -26.97 -32.72 5.16
N GLU A 805 -25.75 -33.03 5.59
CA GLU A 805 -25.34 -33.00 7.01
C GLU A 805 -25.33 -31.59 7.62
N CYS A 806 -25.03 -30.55 6.84
CA CYS A 806 -25.12 -29.18 7.35
C CYS A 806 -26.56 -28.75 7.65
N ARG A 807 -27.55 -29.39 7.02
CA ARG A 807 -28.98 -29.11 7.22
C ARG A 807 -29.47 -29.73 8.52
N TYR A 808 -29.10 -30.98 8.78
CA TYR A 808 -29.35 -31.63 10.07
C TYR A 808 -28.66 -30.87 11.21
N PHE A 809 -27.41 -30.47 11.03
CA PHE A 809 -26.70 -29.72 12.06
C PHE A 809 -27.32 -28.34 12.34
N ALA A 810 -27.85 -27.66 11.31
CA ALA A 810 -28.58 -26.42 11.51
C ALA A 810 -29.86 -26.62 12.36
N ASP A 811 -30.57 -27.74 12.17
CA ASP A 811 -31.69 -28.14 13.02
C ASP A 811 -31.25 -28.45 14.46
N THR A 812 -30.11 -29.14 14.65
CA THR A 812 -29.53 -29.36 15.98
C THR A 812 -29.27 -28.05 16.71
N LEU A 813 -28.68 -27.06 16.04
CA LEU A 813 -28.41 -25.73 16.63
C LEU A 813 -29.70 -24.98 16.94
N PHE A 814 -30.70 -25.02 16.06
CA PHE A 814 -32.00 -24.41 16.32
C PHE A 814 -32.64 -24.97 17.60
N ASN A 815 -32.66 -26.29 17.74
CA ASN A 815 -33.21 -26.96 18.92
C ASN A 815 -32.37 -26.69 20.19
N MET A 816 -31.05 -26.58 20.05
CA MET A 816 -30.14 -26.21 21.14
C MET A 816 -30.50 -24.84 21.75
N TYR A 817 -30.63 -23.79 20.92
CA TYR A 817 -30.98 -22.45 21.45
C TYR A 817 -32.45 -22.36 21.90
N LYS A 818 -33.35 -23.12 21.29
CA LYS A 818 -34.73 -23.25 21.76
C LYS A 818 -34.79 -23.89 23.16
N GLY A 819 -34.01 -24.95 23.39
CA GLY A 819 -33.84 -25.59 24.70
C GLY A 819 -33.25 -24.64 25.74
N PHE A 820 -32.22 -23.89 25.35
CA PHE A 820 -31.62 -22.84 26.19
C PHE A 820 -32.65 -21.79 26.61
N CYS A 821 -33.44 -21.26 25.67
CA CYS A 821 -34.46 -20.25 25.98
C CYS A 821 -35.52 -20.80 26.94
N THR A 822 -35.95 -22.04 26.72
CA THR A 822 -36.94 -22.73 27.59
C THR A 822 -36.41 -22.87 29.01
N ARG A 823 -35.16 -23.34 29.17
CA ARG A 823 -34.51 -23.53 30.49
C ARG A 823 -34.31 -22.20 31.22
N ARG A 824 -33.89 -21.15 30.51
CA ARG A 824 -33.66 -19.81 31.08
C ARG A 824 -34.95 -19.02 31.31
N GLY A 825 -36.12 -19.56 30.94
CA GLY A 825 -37.41 -18.87 31.09
C GLY A 825 -37.58 -17.67 30.16
N LEU A 826 -36.85 -17.62 29.04
CA LEU A 826 -36.96 -16.57 28.04
C LEU A 826 -38.19 -16.81 27.16
N ARG A 827 -38.96 -15.76 26.89
CA ARG A 827 -40.08 -15.77 25.95
C ARG A 827 -39.55 -15.77 24.53
N PHE A 828 -39.93 -16.77 23.75
CA PHE A 828 -39.54 -16.87 22.35
C PHE A 828 -40.68 -17.36 21.45
N SER A 829 -40.62 -16.99 20.18
CA SER A 829 -41.50 -17.46 19.11
C SER A 829 -40.69 -17.95 17.91
N VAL A 830 -41.16 -19.02 17.26
CA VAL A 830 -40.57 -19.49 16.00
C VAL A 830 -41.20 -18.68 14.87
N VAL A 831 -40.42 -17.78 14.27
CA VAL A 831 -40.89 -16.89 13.19
C VAL A 831 -40.91 -17.61 11.85
N LYS A 832 -39.90 -18.45 11.62
CA LYS A 832 -39.75 -19.23 10.38
C LYS A 832 -39.11 -20.57 10.70
N TYR A 833 -39.58 -21.64 10.07
CA TYR A 833 -38.97 -22.97 10.12
C TYR A 833 -39.30 -23.71 8.82
N GLU A 834 -38.33 -23.81 7.91
CA GLU A 834 -38.49 -24.32 6.55
C GLU A 834 -37.60 -25.54 6.32
N LEU A 835 -38.18 -26.63 5.82
CA LEU A 835 -37.51 -27.91 5.58
C LEU A 835 -37.31 -28.14 4.08
N SER A 836 -36.26 -28.87 3.70
CA SER A 836 -36.05 -29.25 2.30
C SER A 836 -36.97 -30.40 1.88
N ASP A 837 -37.54 -30.31 0.68
CA ASP A 837 -38.39 -31.38 0.09
C ASP A 837 -37.62 -32.67 -0.28
N SER A 838 -36.29 -32.67 -0.18
CA SER A 838 -35.39 -33.68 -0.77
C SER A 838 -34.55 -34.48 0.24
N GLY A 839 -35.08 -34.75 1.44
CA GLY A 839 -34.39 -35.62 2.42
C GLY A 839 -35.32 -36.26 3.45
N SER A 840 -35.05 -37.52 3.81
CA SER A 840 -35.65 -38.18 4.98
C SER A 840 -35.04 -37.65 6.28
N ASN A 841 -35.68 -37.90 7.43
CA ASN A 841 -35.11 -37.58 8.74
C ASN A 841 -33.74 -38.27 8.91
N SER A 842 -32.83 -37.64 9.65
CA SER A 842 -31.59 -38.31 10.05
C SER A 842 -31.91 -39.50 10.98
N THR A 843 -31.00 -40.46 11.09
CA THR A 843 -31.13 -41.58 12.05
C THR A 843 -31.15 -41.12 13.52
N LEU A 844 -30.76 -39.87 13.79
CA LEU A 844 -30.81 -39.21 15.10
C LEU A 844 -32.08 -38.37 15.28
N GLY A 845 -33.03 -38.41 14.32
CA GLY A 845 -34.30 -37.69 14.39
C GLY A 845 -34.24 -36.22 13.96
N GLU A 846 -33.13 -35.76 13.37
CA GLU A 846 -32.96 -34.37 12.93
C GLU A 846 -33.61 -34.15 11.57
N LEU A 847 -34.13 -32.94 11.36
CA LEU A 847 -34.83 -32.57 10.13
C LEU A 847 -33.91 -31.79 9.17
N PRO A 848 -34.04 -31.98 7.84
CA PRO A 848 -33.15 -31.33 6.87
C PRO A 848 -33.55 -29.86 6.66
N LEU A 849 -33.13 -28.99 7.58
CA LEU A 849 -33.47 -27.57 7.59
C LEU A 849 -32.95 -26.81 6.36
N LEU A 850 -33.78 -25.94 5.78
CA LEU A 850 -33.38 -24.91 4.79
C LEU A 850 -33.06 -23.60 5.50
N GLU A 851 -33.94 -23.17 6.40
CA GLU A 851 -33.81 -21.95 7.18
C GLU A 851 -34.71 -22.02 8.42
N ALA A 852 -34.24 -21.52 9.56
CA ALA A 852 -35.08 -21.24 10.71
C ALA A 852 -34.78 -19.86 11.31
N VAL A 853 -35.80 -19.26 11.93
CA VAL A 853 -35.67 -17.99 12.65
C VAL A 853 -36.39 -18.10 14.00
N LEU A 854 -35.63 -17.90 15.08
CA LEU A 854 -36.09 -17.89 16.46
C LEU A 854 -36.08 -16.45 16.98
N GLU A 855 -37.23 -15.91 17.38
CA GLU A 855 -37.33 -14.58 17.98
C GLU A 855 -37.39 -14.70 19.51
N VAL A 856 -36.45 -14.08 20.21
CA VAL A 856 -36.42 -13.98 21.67
C VAL A 856 -36.88 -12.58 22.06
N GLN A 857 -38.00 -12.51 22.78
CA GLN A 857 -38.79 -11.30 22.99
C GLN A 857 -38.40 -10.51 24.24
N ASP A 858 -37.53 -11.05 25.09
CA ASP A 858 -37.12 -10.37 26.31
C ASP A 858 -36.13 -9.24 26.04
N SER A 859 -36.30 -8.14 26.77
CA SER A 859 -35.35 -7.03 26.78
C SER A 859 -33.99 -7.53 27.27
N GLY A 860 -32.92 -7.19 26.55
CA GLY A 860 -31.57 -7.67 26.85
C GLY A 860 -31.15 -8.92 26.07
N ALA A 861 -32.06 -9.55 25.31
CA ALA A 861 -31.75 -10.78 24.58
C ALA A 861 -30.66 -10.58 23.52
N TYR A 862 -30.62 -9.43 22.85
CA TYR A 862 -29.58 -9.15 21.86
C TYR A 862 -28.17 -9.19 22.46
N ASP A 863 -27.94 -8.56 23.62
CA ASP A 863 -26.62 -8.60 24.25
C ASP A 863 -26.24 -10.01 24.71
N MET A 864 -27.23 -10.82 25.08
CA MET A 864 -27.03 -12.22 25.47
C MET A 864 -26.57 -13.08 24.29
N PHE A 865 -27.19 -12.93 23.12
CA PHE A 865 -26.96 -13.81 21.97
C PHE A 865 -25.98 -13.24 20.94
N ARG A 866 -25.62 -11.95 20.94
CA ARG A 866 -24.77 -11.36 19.87
C ARG A 866 -23.40 -12.05 19.71
N GLY A 867 -22.89 -12.68 20.77
CA GLY A 867 -21.67 -13.50 20.72
C GLY A 867 -21.83 -14.80 19.93
N GLU A 868 -23.04 -15.24 19.64
CA GLU A 868 -23.34 -16.49 18.92
C GLU A 868 -23.38 -16.31 17.39
N ALA A 869 -23.28 -15.07 16.91
CA ALA A 869 -23.29 -14.80 15.47
C ALA A 869 -21.96 -15.22 14.82
N GLY A 870 -22.03 -16.10 13.81
CA GLY A 870 -20.87 -16.62 13.07
C GLY A 870 -21.05 -18.06 12.57
N MET A 871 -19.95 -18.68 12.14
CA MET A 871 -19.95 -20.04 11.60
C MET A 871 -19.72 -21.09 12.69
N HIS A 872 -20.66 -22.02 12.86
CA HIS A 872 -20.58 -23.15 13.77
C HIS A 872 -20.21 -24.40 12.97
N ARG A 873 -19.24 -25.19 13.44
CA ARG A 873 -18.76 -26.40 12.76
C ARG A 873 -19.10 -27.66 13.55
N VAL A 874 -19.56 -28.71 12.88
CA VAL A 874 -19.72 -30.05 13.46
C VAL A 874 -18.72 -31.03 12.89
N GLN A 875 -18.21 -31.91 13.74
CA GLN A 875 -17.39 -33.06 13.37
C GLN A 875 -18.00 -34.33 13.98
N ARG A 876 -18.67 -35.13 13.15
CA ARG A 876 -19.30 -36.40 13.55
C ARG A 876 -19.44 -37.35 12.36
N ILE A 877 -19.68 -38.63 12.64
CA ILE A 877 -20.05 -39.62 11.63
C ILE A 877 -21.56 -39.48 11.40
N PRO A 878 -22.03 -39.08 10.20
CA PRO A 878 -23.47 -39.02 9.91
C PRO A 878 -24.06 -40.41 9.93
N GLY A 879 -25.26 -40.59 10.48
CA GLY A 879 -25.85 -41.92 10.61
C GLY A 879 -26.34 -42.55 9.30
N ASN A 880 -26.21 -41.85 8.18
CA ASN A 880 -26.45 -42.35 6.82
C ASN A 880 -25.16 -42.65 6.03
N ASP A 881 -23.98 -42.56 6.65
CA ASP A 881 -22.71 -42.92 6.01
C ASP A 881 -22.35 -44.39 6.25
N ALA A 882 -22.41 -45.20 5.19
CA ALA A 882 -22.08 -46.63 5.24
C ALA A 882 -20.60 -46.90 5.55
N ASP A 883 -19.71 -45.92 5.30
CA ASP A 883 -18.26 -46.06 5.46
C ASP A 883 -17.73 -45.61 6.84
N GLN A 884 -18.61 -45.20 7.77
CA GLN A 884 -18.28 -44.68 9.11
C GLN A 884 -17.20 -43.57 9.12
N ARG A 885 -17.21 -42.65 8.15
CA ARG A 885 -16.22 -41.57 8.09
C ARG A 885 -16.71 -40.34 8.87
N VAL A 886 -15.76 -39.63 9.47
CA VAL A 886 -16.05 -38.37 10.17
C VAL A 886 -16.27 -37.27 9.14
N HIS A 887 -17.48 -36.72 9.09
CA HIS A 887 -17.81 -35.59 8.25
C HIS A 887 -17.53 -34.28 8.99
N THR A 888 -17.11 -33.26 8.24
CA THR A 888 -16.96 -31.89 8.73
C THR A 888 -17.92 -30.98 7.96
N SER A 889 -18.93 -30.48 8.66
CA SER A 889 -20.00 -29.63 8.13
C SER A 889 -20.12 -28.35 8.95
N ALA A 890 -20.80 -27.34 8.41
CA ALA A 890 -20.97 -26.07 9.12
C ALA A 890 -22.37 -25.46 8.91
N ALA A 891 -22.80 -24.65 9.86
CA ALA A 891 -24.03 -23.86 9.83
C ALA A 891 -23.74 -22.44 10.31
N ALA A 892 -24.35 -21.45 9.67
CA ALA A 892 -24.20 -20.05 10.00
C ALA A 892 -25.35 -19.56 10.88
N ILE A 893 -25.01 -18.78 11.90
CA ILE A 893 -25.96 -18.14 12.82
C ILE A 893 -25.83 -16.63 12.69
N TRP A 894 -26.97 -15.95 12.54
CA TRP A 894 -27.06 -14.49 12.69
C TRP A 894 -27.87 -14.15 13.93
N VAL A 895 -27.46 -13.08 14.62
CA VAL A 895 -28.22 -12.50 15.72
C VAL A 895 -28.48 -11.03 15.42
N LEU A 896 -29.75 -10.69 15.29
CA LEU A 896 -30.21 -9.38 14.84
C LEU A 896 -31.11 -8.78 15.92
N PRO A 897 -31.02 -7.46 16.20
CA PRO A 897 -31.95 -6.83 17.13
C PRO A 897 -33.36 -6.85 16.54
N SER A 898 -34.37 -7.10 17.37
CA SER A 898 -35.79 -6.99 17.00
C SER A 898 -36.50 -5.93 17.84
N SER A 899 -37.42 -5.21 17.21
CA SER A 899 -38.32 -4.28 17.88
C SER A 899 -39.62 -5.00 18.25
N PRO A 900 -40.27 -4.67 19.38
CA PRO A 900 -41.60 -5.15 19.68
C PRO A 900 -42.57 -4.78 18.53
N LYS A 901 -43.25 -5.76 17.93
CA LYS A 901 -44.32 -5.50 16.96
C LYS A 901 -45.60 -5.10 17.71
N ASP A 902 -45.73 -3.83 18.08
CA ASP A 902 -47.04 -3.27 18.36
C ASP A 902 -47.65 -2.73 17.06
N GLY A 903 -48.29 -3.65 16.34
CA GLY A 903 -49.25 -3.32 15.30
C GLY A 903 -50.53 -2.76 15.93
N SER A 904 -50.57 -1.46 16.21
CA SER A 904 -51.82 -0.68 16.19
C SER A 904 -51.52 0.79 15.86
N VAL A 905 -51.95 1.22 14.67
CA VAL A 905 -51.86 2.61 14.18
C VAL A 905 -52.94 3.49 14.83
N GLY A 906 -53.14 3.36 16.15
CA GLY A 906 -54.17 4.07 16.90
C GLY A 906 -53.67 4.44 18.29
N SER A 907 -53.28 5.70 18.48
CA SER A 907 -52.70 6.32 19.69
C SER A 907 -51.21 6.02 19.96
N ALA A 908 -50.32 6.41 19.04
CA ALA A 908 -48.92 6.66 19.40
C ALA A 908 -48.88 7.92 20.29
N ASP A 909 -48.71 7.73 21.60
CA ASP A 909 -48.69 8.83 22.57
C ASP A 909 -47.45 9.71 22.32
N SER A 910 -47.66 10.85 21.66
CA SER A 910 -46.59 11.77 21.25
C SER A 910 -45.89 12.46 22.43
N ASN A 911 -46.31 12.16 23.65
CA ASN A 911 -45.73 12.66 24.90
C ASN A 911 -44.90 11.60 25.65
N ASP A 912 -44.85 10.34 25.19
CA ASP A 912 -43.98 9.31 25.78
C ASP A 912 -42.53 9.48 25.24
N PRO A 913 -41.53 9.79 26.09
CA PRO A 913 -40.14 9.93 25.67
C PRO A 913 -39.54 8.68 25.00
N LYS A 914 -40.18 7.51 25.15
CA LYS A 914 -39.78 6.24 24.54
C LYS A 914 -40.44 5.97 23.18
N SER A 915 -41.38 6.80 22.75
CA SER A 915 -42.05 6.68 21.46
C SER A 915 -41.17 7.16 20.31
N ASP A 916 -41.19 6.46 19.18
CA ASP A 916 -40.48 6.88 17.96
C ASP A 916 -41.00 8.23 17.42
N PHE A 917 -42.23 8.59 17.77
CA PHE A 917 -42.89 9.86 17.41
C PHE A 917 -42.62 10.99 18.41
N TYR A 918 -41.92 10.73 19.52
CA TYR A 918 -41.56 11.75 20.48
C TYR A 918 -40.38 12.60 19.99
N ILE A 919 -40.56 13.91 20.13
CA ILE A 919 -39.55 14.93 19.88
C ILE A 919 -39.60 15.88 21.08
N ASP A 920 -38.46 16.12 21.72
CA ASP A 920 -38.37 17.12 22.77
C ASP A 920 -38.64 18.52 22.17
N PRO A 921 -39.64 19.27 22.65
CA PRO A 921 -39.94 20.61 22.14
C PRO A 921 -38.76 21.58 22.19
N SER A 922 -37.81 21.39 23.10
CA SER A 922 -36.60 22.23 23.22
C SER A 922 -35.60 22.03 22.08
N GLU A 923 -35.68 20.91 21.37
CA GLU A 923 -34.81 20.57 20.23
C GLU A 923 -35.34 21.13 18.90
N VAL A 924 -36.51 21.78 18.89
CA VAL A 924 -37.17 22.29 17.69
C VAL A 924 -37.24 23.81 17.70
N LYS A 925 -36.56 24.42 16.74
CA LYS A 925 -36.67 25.86 16.47
C LYS A 925 -37.97 26.13 15.71
N VAL A 926 -38.82 27.01 16.24
CA VAL A 926 -40.09 27.41 15.62
C VAL A 926 -40.01 28.85 15.13
N GLU A 927 -40.27 29.07 13.84
CA GLU A 927 -40.23 30.38 13.19
C GLU A 927 -41.58 30.68 12.54
N ALA A 928 -42.14 31.87 12.84
CA ALA A 928 -43.29 32.40 12.14
C ALA A 928 -42.82 33.19 10.90
N MET A 929 -43.50 33.00 9.77
CA MET A 929 -43.11 33.59 8.50
C MET A 929 -44.34 34.13 7.77
N ARG A 930 -44.11 35.07 6.84
CA ARG A 930 -45.14 35.53 5.92
C ARG A 930 -45.33 34.49 4.82
N ALA A 931 -46.58 34.12 4.54
CA ALA A 931 -46.90 33.18 3.47
C ALA A 931 -46.58 33.80 2.10
N GLY A 932 -46.05 33.00 1.16
CA GLY A 932 -45.67 33.46 -0.18
C GLY A 932 -46.62 32.92 -1.25
N GLY A 933 -47.20 33.80 -2.08
CA GLY A 933 -48.05 33.41 -3.22
C GLY A 933 -48.92 34.55 -3.77
N ALA A 934 -49.52 34.34 -4.96
CA ALA A 934 -50.36 35.31 -5.68
C ALA A 934 -51.77 35.50 -5.08
N GLY A 935 -51.88 35.59 -3.75
CA GLY A 935 -53.14 35.76 -3.01
C GLY A 935 -53.28 37.18 -2.44
N GLY A 936 -54.49 37.72 -2.46
CA GLY A 936 -54.81 39.13 -2.14
C GLY A 936 -54.45 39.65 -0.75
N GLN A 937 -54.82 40.90 -0.48
CA GLN A 937 -54.37 41.85 0.60
C GLN A 937 -54.14 41.31 2.03
N HIS A 938 -54.56 40.09 2.35
CA HIS A 938 -54.39 39.45 3.66
C HIS A 938 -53.12 38.57 3.77
N VAL A 939 -52.58 38.04 2.66
CA VAL A 939 -51.45 37.09 2.65
C VAL A 939 -50.12 37.76 3.01
N ASN A 940 -49.92 39.02 2.58
CA ASN A 940 -48.64 39.73 2.76
C ASN A 940 -48.50 40.50 4.08
N LYS A 941 -49.55 40.55 4.92
CA LYS A 941 -49.58 41.35 6.16
C LYS A 941 -49.53 40.55 7.46
N THR A 942 -49.77 39.24 7.42
CA THR A 942 -49.86 38.40 8.63
C THR A 942 -48.86 37.24 8.59
N GLU A 943 -48.17 36.97 9.71
CA GLU A 943 -47.19 35.88 9.85
C GLU A 943 -47.89 34.53 10.11
N SER A 944 -48.70 34.09 9.15
CA SER A 944 -49.52 32.89 9.28
C SER A 944 -48.77 31.58 8.99
N ALA A 945 -47.62 31.61 8.30
CA ALA A 945 -46.85 30.41 7.96
C ALA A 945 -45.90 30.03 9.12
N ILE A 946 -45.69 28.72 9.32
CA ILE A 946 -44.80 28.20 10.37
C ILE A 946 -43.70 27.34 9.74
N ARG A 947 -42.46 27.55 10.17
CA ARG A 947 -41.33 26.65 9.91
C ARG A 947 -40.84 26.05 11.23
N LEU A 948 -40.73 24.73 11.25
CA LEU A 948 -40.10 23.98 12.32
C LEU A 948 -38.78 23.41 11.81
N THR A 949 -37.71 23.57 12.59
CA THR A 949 -36.40 22.96 12.33
C THR A 949 -36.02 22.13 13.53
N HIS A 950 -35.93 20.81 13.37
CA HIS A 950 -35.41 19.93 14.42
C HIS A 950 -33.88 19.97 14.37
N MET A 951 -33.27 20.59 15.38
CA MET A 951 -31.84 20.91 15.39
C MET A 951 -30.93 19.66 15.32
N PRO A 952 -31.24 18.53 15.99
CA PRO A 952 -30.39 17.34 15.92
C PRO A 952 -30.40 16.64 14.54
N SER A 953 -31.54 16.60 13.84
CA SER A 953 -31.63 15.90 12.55
C SER A 953 -31.49 16.80 11.32
N GLY A 954 -31.58 18.13 11.51
CA GLY A 954 -31.59 19.10 10.42
C GLY A 954 -32.86 19.10 9.57
N ILE A 955 -33.89 18.32 9.93
CA ILE A 955 -35.15 18.25 9.17
C ILE A 955 -35.94 19.54 9.37
N ILE A 956 -36.30 20.15 8.24
CA ILE A 956 -37.11 21.37 8.18
C ILE A 956 -38.50 21.01 7.63
N VAL A 957 -39.54 21.49 8.31
CA VAL A 957 -40.94 21.39 7.88
C VAL A 957 -41.55 22.78 7.86
N SER A 958 -42.13 23.18 6.73
CA SER A 958 -42.87 24.43 6.61
C SER A 958 -44.34 24.18 6.28
N MET A 959 -45.25 24.91 6.89
CA MET A 959 -46.70 24.79 6.68
C MET A 959 -47.34 26.17 6.50
N GLN A 960 -48.15 26.33 5.45
CA GLN A 960 -48.84 27.59 5.11
C GLN A 960 -50.29 27.39 4.61
N ASP A 961 -50.84 26.18 4.76
CA ASP A 961 -52.11 25.76 4.13
C ASP A 961 -53.35 26.44 4.73
N HIS A 962 -53.28 26.88 5.99
CA HIS A 962 -54.39 27.54 6.68
C HIS A 962 -54.12 29.02 6.91
N ARG A 963 -55.21 29.79 7.05
CA ARG A 963 -55.15 31.21 7.45
C ARG A 963 -54.78 31.40 8.93
N SER A 964 -54.82 30.34 9.75
CA SER A 964 -54.51 30.36 11.19
C SER A 964 -53.11 29.82 11.46
N GLN A 965 -52.29 30.62 12.14
CA GLN A 965 -50.93 30.26 12.57
C GLN A 965 -50.91 29.02 13.48
N GLN A 966 -51.90 28.89 14.38
CA GLN A 966 -51.99 27.77 15.31
C GLN A 966 -52.27 26.44 14.59
N ARG A 967 -53.18 26.45 13.61
CA ARG A 967 -53.43 25.27 12.76
C ARG A 967 -52.22 24.87 11.92
N ASN A 968 -51.50 25.85 11.36
CA ASN A 968 -50.27 25.58 10.62
C ASN A 968 -49.17 25.02 11.53
N ARG A 969 -49.09 25.49 12.79
CA ARG A 969 -48.15 24.96 13.80
C ARG A 969 -48.45 23.51 14.14
N GLU A 970 -49.72 23.17 14.41
CA GLU A 970 -50.14 21.80 14.74
C GLU A 970 -49.84 20.83 13.58
N GLN A 971 -50.18 21.20 12.35
CA GLN A 971 -49.88 20.37 11.17
C GLN A 971 -48.38 20.26 10.89
N ALA A 972 -47.61 21.34 11.06
CA ALA A 972 -46.16 21.28 10.92
C ALA A 972 -45.53 20.30 11.94
N TRP A 973 -46.01 20.30 13.19
CA TRP A 973 -45.55 19.38 14.23
C TRP A 973 -45.92 17.92 13.92
N GLN A 974 -47.11 17.67 13.38
CA GLN A 974 -47.54 16.34 12.96
C GLN A 974 -46.65 15.78 11.85
N VAL A 975 -46.34 16.60 10.83
CA VAL A 975 -45.45 16.22 9.72
C VAL A 975 -44.02 16.03 10.21
N LEU A 976 -43.52 16.88 11.10
CA LEU A 976 -42.17 16.76 11.67
C LEU A 976 -42.01 15.46 12.46
N ARG A 977 -42.98 15.12 13.32
CA ARG A 977 -43.01 13.86 14.09
C ARG A 977 -43.02 12.64 13.16
N SER A 978 -43.84 12.66 12.12
CA SER A 978 -43.90 11.56 11.15
C SER A 978 -42.58 11.39 10.37
N ARG A 979 -41.94 12.48 9.93
CA ARG A 979 -40.66 12.42 9.21
C ARG A 979 -39.51 11.91 10.08
N ILE A 980 -39.43 12.36 11.34
CA ILE A 980 -38.39 11.90 12.27
C ILE A 980 -38.61 10.45 12.68
N ALA A 981 -39.85 10.03 12.94
CA ALA A 981 -40.16 8.63 13.19
C ALA A 981 -39.76 7.75 12.00
N SER A 982 -40.07 8.17 10.77
CA SER A 982 -39.70 7.44 9.55
C SER A 982 -38.18 7.35 9.38
N GLN A 983 -37.44 8.44 9.60
CA GLN A 983 -35.98 8.45 9.53
C GLN A 983 -35.34 7.53 10.58
N ARG A 984 -35.89 7.50 11.81
CA ARG A 984 -35.41 6.60 12.88
C ARG A 984 -35.65 5.14 12.55
N VAL A 985 -36.80 4.80 11.96
CA VAL A 985 -37.10 3.44 11.49
C VAL A 985 -36.16 3.05 10.35
N GLU A 986 -35.98 3.90 9.35
CA GLU A 986 -35.10 3.65 8.19
C GLU A 986 -33.63 3.50 8.60
N GLN A 987 -33.14 4.33 9.54
CA GLN A 987 -31.79 4.18 10.10
C GLN A 987 -31.59 2.85 10.82
N ARG A 988 -32.59 2.40 11.61
CA ARG A 988 -32.54 1.09 12.29
C ARG A 988 -32.59 -0.07 11.30
N GLU A 989 -33.43 0.01 10.27
CA GLU A 989 -33.49 -1.00 9.21
C GLU A 989 -32.19 -1.06 8.39
N ALA A 990 -31.61 0.09 8.07
CA ALA A 990 -30.31 0.18 7.39
C ALA A 990 -29.17 -0.39 8.24
N GLU A 991 -29.17 -0.16 9.56
CA GLU A 991 -28.16 -0.69 10.47
C GLU A 991 -28.34 -2.21 10.68
N ALA A 992 -29.57 -2.71 10.76
CA ALA A 992 -29.88 -4.14 10.77
C ALA A 992 -29.48 -4.83 9.45
N ALA A 993 -29.71 -4.18 8.31
CA ALA A 993 -29.24 -4.64 7.00
C ALA A 993 -27.70 -4.63 6.92
N ARG A 994 -27.03 -3.61 7.46
CA ARG A 994 -25.57 -3.55 7.55
C ARG A 994 -25.02 -4.66 8.44
N LEU A 995 -25.64 -4.94 9.58
CA LEU A 995 -25.29 -6.06 10.46
C LEU A 995 -25.43 -7.40 9.72
N ARG A 996 -26.54 -7.61 8.99
CA ARG A 996 -26.74 -8.77 8.11
C ARG A 996 -25.63 -8.92 7.07
N SER A 997 -25.22 -7.83 6.42
CA SER A 997 -24.15 -7.84 5.42
C SER A 997 -22.74 -8.00 6.01
N SER A 998 -22.53 -7.52 7.24
CA SER A 998 -21.21 -7.49 7.90
C SER A 998 -20.79 -8.83 8.53
N ILE A 999 -21.76 -9.64 8.95
CA ILE A 999 -21.46 -10.84 9.76
C ILE A 999 -21.12 -12.06 8.91
N LEU A 1000 -21.39 -12.08 7.61
CA LEU A 1000 -20.87 -13.03 6.61
C LEU A 1000 -21.39 -12.55 5.24
N ALA A 1001 -20.58 -11.83 4.46
CA ALA A 1001 -20.93 -11.54 3.07
C ALA A 1001 -21.20 -12.88 2.34
N ALA A 1002 -22.17 -12.94 1.43
CA ALA A 1002 -22.61 -14.19 0.79
C ALA A 1002 -21.48 -15.04 0.15
N GLY A 1003 -20.29 -14.46 -0.07
CA GLY A 1003 -19.07 -15.13 -0.54
C GLY A 1003 -18.11 -15.68 0.54
N GLN A 1004 -18.39 -15.55 1.85
CA GLN A 1004 -17.48 -15.95 2.94
C GLN A 1004 -17.89 -17.22 3.71
N ILE A 1005 -18.90 -17.96 3.24
CA ILE A 1005 -19.34 -19.23 3.84
C ILE A 1005 -18.34 -20.36 3.49
N THR A 1006 -17.13 -20.29 4.06
CA THR A 1006 -16.07 -21.30 3.88
C THR A 1006 -15.84 -22.08 5.18
N ARG A 1007 -15.20 -23.26 5.09
CA ARG A 1007 -14.88 -24.11 6.25
C ARG A 1007 -13.86 -23.47 7.23
N GLY A 1008 -13.19 -22.37 6.86
CA GLY A 1008 -12.08 -21.76 7.60
C GLY A 1008 -12.49 -20.86 8.78
N ASN A 1009 -13.57 -20.10 8.65
CA ASN A 1009 -13.95 -19.00 9.57
C ASN A 1009 -14.88 -19.45 10.72
N LYS A 1010 -14.55 -20.56 11.37
CA LYS A 1010 -15.36 -21.15 12.47
C LYS A 1010 -15.18 -20.37 13.78
N ILE A 1011 -16.28 -20.00 14.42
CA ILE A 1011 -16.26 -19.46 15.78
C ILE A 1011 -16.39 -20.56 16.84
N ARG A 1012 -17.10 -21.65 16.50
CA ARG A 1012 -17.31 -22.78 17.41
C ARG A 1012 -17.20 -24.12 16.71
N THR A 1013 -16.70 -25.14 17.41
CA THR A 1013 -16.67 -26.54 16.93
C THR A 1013 -17.33 -27.48 17.91
N TYR A 1014 -18.22 -28.32 17.41
CA TYR A 1014 -18.92 -29.40 18.12
C TYR A 1014 -18.34 -30.72 17.64
N ASN A 1015 -17.48 -31.35 18.44
CA ASN A 1015 -16.79 -32.57 18.08
C ASN A 1015 -17.39 -33.75 18.87
N TYR A 1016 -18.15 -34.59 18.18
CA TYR A 1016 -18.87 -35.71 18.78
C TYR A 1016 -17.91 -36.82 19.23
N ASN A 1017 -16.85 -37.06 18.47
CA ASN A 1017 -15.88 -38.12 18.80
C ASN A 1017 -15.08 -37.81 20.07
N GLN A 1018 -14.94 -36.53 20.42
CA GLN A 1018 -14.21 -36.07 21.59
C GLN A 1018 -15.12 -35.58 22.73
N ASP A 1019 -16.44 -35.72 22.56
CA ASP A 1019 -17.45 -35.20 23.49
C ASP A 1019 -17.15 -33.75 23.93
N ARG A 1020 -16.89 -32.87 22.94
CA ARG A 1020 -16.34 -31.54 23.21
C ARG A 1020 -16.97 -30.45 22.36
N CYS A 1021 -17.23 -29.30 22.98
CA CYS A 1021 -17.54 -28.04 22.32
C CYS A 1021 -16.43 -27.02 22.58
N SER A 1022 -15.91 -26.40 21.52
CA SER A 1022 -14.81 -25.43 21.57
C SER A 1022 -15.23 -24.10 20.97
N ASP A 1023 -15.12 -22.99 21.70
CA ASP A 1023 -15.21 -21.63 21.12
C ASP A 1023 -13.79 -21.10 20.85
N HIS A 1024 -13.48 -20.92 19.56
CA HIS A 1024 -12.13 -20.60 19.10
C HIS A 1024 -11.72 -19.15 19.40
N ARG A 1025 -12.69 -18.27 19.68
CA ARG A 1025 -12.43 -16.86 19.97
C ARG A 1025 -12.05 -16.67 21.43
N ALA A 1026 -12.86 -17.26 22.31
CA ALA A 1026 -12.65 -17.22 23.75
C ALA A 1026 -11.59 -18.23 24.24
N GLY A 1027 -11.17 -19.17 23.37
CA GLY A 1027 -10.16 -20.18 23.72
C GLY A 1027 -10.64 -21.20 24.76
N ILE A 1028 -11.96 -21.41 24.86
CA ILE A 1028 -12.56 -22.32 25.84
C ILE A 1028 -12.96 -23.65 25.21
N ASP A 1029 -12.65 -24.73 25.90
CA ASP A 1029 -13.11 -26.09 25.62
C ASP A 1029 -14.00 -26.57 26.77
N VAL A 1030 -15.19 -27.07 26.45
CA VAL A 1030 -16.08 -27.74 27.40
C VAL A 1030 -16.37 -29.17 26.95
N HIS A 1031 -16.44 -30.08 27.91
CA HIS A 1031 -16.84 -31.48 27.72
C HIS A 1031 -18.29 -31.70 28.17
N ASN A 1032 -18.91 -32.84 27.82
CA ASN A 1032 -20.37 -33.08 27.91
C ASN A 1032 -21.15 -32.36 26.78
N LEU A 1033 -20.84 -32.74 25.55
CA LEU A 1033 -21.49 -32.23 24.35
C LEU A 1033 -23.02 -32.47 24.34
N PRO A 1034 -23.59 -33.58 24.85
CA PRO A 1034 -25.03 -33.77 24.93
C PRO A 1034 -25.75 -32.66 25.71
N ASP A 1035 -25.19 -32.23 26.85
CA ASP A 1035 -25.75 -31.12 27.64
C ASP A 1035 -25.67 -29.79 26.89
N VAL A 1036 -24.57 -29.54 26.19
CA VAL A 1036 -24.44 -28.36 25.31
C VAL A 1036 -25.52 -28.36 24.24
N LEU A 1037 -25.73 -29.48 23.53
CA LEU A 1037 -26.68 -29.59 22.42
C LEU A 1037 -28.14 -29.55 22.87
N GLN A 1038 -28.44 -29.84 24.13
CA GLN A 1038 -29.77 -29.67 24.73
C GLN A 1038 -30.02 -28.24 25.24
N GLY A 1039 -29.02 -27.35 25.18
CA GLY A 1039 -29.10 -26.01 25.72
C GLY A 1039 -28.94 -25.94 27.26
N GLY A 1040 -28.27 -26.94 27.84
CA GLY A 1040 -28.01 -27.11 29.27
C GLY A 1040 -26.99 -26.14 29.86
N GLU A 1041 -26.56 -26.40 31.09
CA GLU A 1041 -25.67 -25.51 31.86
C GLU A 1041 -24.26 -25.39 31.25
N THR A 1042 -23.80 -26.43 30.56
CA THR A 1042 -22.49 -26.42 29.89
C THR A 1042 -22.46 -25.41 28.75
N LEU A 1043 -23.58 -25.16 28.07
CA LEU A 1043 -23.68 -24.11 27.04
C LEU A 1043 -23.55 -22.70 27.66
N ASP A 1044 -24.03 -22.49 28.90
CA ASP A 1044 -23.92 -21.19 29.59
C ASP A 1044 -22.46 -20.74 29.68
N ARG A 1045 -21.56 -21.67 30.02
CA ARG A 1045 -20.12 -21.41 30.16
C ARG A 1045 -19.49 -20.94 28.84
N VAL A 1046 -19.90 -21.55 27.73
CA VAL A 1046 -19.38 -21.21 26.39
C VAL A 1046 -19.91 -19.84 25.95
N MET A 1047 -21.20 -19.58 26.14
CA MET A 1047 -21.82 -18.29 25.81
C MET A 1047 -21.25 -17.16 26.68
N GLU A 1048 -21.00 -17.42 27.96
CA GLU A 1048 -20.40 -16.45 28.88
C GLU A 1048 -18.97 -16.09 28.47
N ALA A 1049 -18.12 -17.08 28.17
CA ALA A 1049 -16.77 -16.86 27.68
C ALA A 1049 -16.74 -16.07 26.35
N ALA A 1050 -17.69 -16.33 25.44
CA ALA A 1050 -17.83 -15.57 24.20
C ALA A 1050 -18.23 -14.10 24.45
N ARG A 1051 -19.06 -13.83 25.46
CA ARG A 1051 -19.40 -12.46 25.88
C ARG A 1051 -18.21 -11.76 26.52
N GLU A 1052 -17.43 -12.45 27.36
CA GLU A 1052 -16.20 -11.89 27.94
C GLU A 1052 -15.20 -11.51 26.85
N TRP A 1053 -14.99 -12.39 25.87
CA TRP A 1053 -14.16 -12.09 24.71
C TRP A 1053 -14.62 -10.82 23.95
N LEU A 1054 -15.93 -10.63 23.78
CA LEU A 1054 -16.47 -9.41 23.15
C LEU A 1054 -16.15 -8.15 23.93
N VAL A 1055 -16.16 -8.22 25.27
CA VAL A 1055 -15.79 -7.11 26.15
C VAL A 1055 -14.30 -6.79 25.99
N ASP A 1056 -13.43 -7.81 25.99
CA ASP A 1056 -11.99 -7.64 25.78
C ASP A 1056 -11.63 -7.00 24.43
N VAL A 1057 -12.31 -7.40 23.36
CA VAL A 1057 -12.14 -6.80 22.03
C VAL A 1057 -12.49 -5.31 22.06
N GLU A 1058 -13.59 -4.95 22.71
CA GLU A 1058 -14.02 -3.55 22.82
C GLU A 1058 -13.04 -2.73 23.68
N ILE A 1059 -12.51 -3.30 24.76
CA ILE A 1059 -11.47 -2.66 25.58
C ILE A 1059 -10.19 -2.42 24.77
N ARG A 1060 -9.74 -3.39 23.96
CA ARG A 1060 -8.59 -3.21 23.08
C ARG A 1060 -8.82 -2.08 22.07
N ARG A 1061 -10.03 -2.00 21.51
CA ARG A 1061 -10.43 -0.90 20.62
C ARG A 1061 -10.38 0.44 21.34
N LEU A 1062 -10.97 0.54 22.52
CA LEU A 1062 -10.94 1.75 23.35
C LEU A 1062 -9.50 2.15 23.73
N THR A 1063 -8.64 1.17 24.01
CA THR A 1063 -7.22 1.39 24.32
C THR A 1063 -6.50 1.99 23.12
N ALA A 1064 -6.71 1.43 21.92
CA ALA A 1064 -6.14 1.95 20.67
C ALA A 1064 -6.64 3.36 20.36
N GLU A 1065 -7.94 3.62 20.54
CA GLU A 1065 -8.52 4.97 20.38
C GLU A 1065 -7.92 5.99 21.35
N GLU A 1066 -7.75 5.61 22.62
CA GLU A 1066 -7.19 6.53 23.63
C GLU A 1066 -5.70 6.79 23.39
N LEU A 1067 -4.93 5.78 22.98
CA LEU A 1067 -3.54 5.95 22.56
C LEU A 1067 -3.43 6.87 21.33
N ALA A 1068 -4.34 6.73 20.36
CA ALA A 1068 -4.43 7.62 19.20
C ALA A 1068 -4.79 9.07 19.61
N LYS A 1069 -5.74 9.24 20.54
CA LYS A 1069 -6.11 10.56 21.10
C LYS A 1069 -4.98 11.17 21.93
N GLN A 1070 -4.22 10.38 22.68
CA GLN A 1070 -3.03 10.85 23.40
C GLN A 1070 -1.93 11.27 22.43
N ALA A 1071 -1.70 10.52 21.36
CA ALA A 1071 -0.79 10.93 20.27
C ALA A 1071 -1.25 12.24 19.60
N GLN A 1072 -2.56 12.44 19.41
CA GLN A 1072 -3.12 13.70 18.89
C GLN A 1072 -3.04 14.86 19.89
N ARG A 1073 -3.30 14.64 21.19
CA ARG A 1073 -3.16 15.67 22.23
C ARG A 1073 -1.70 16.04 22.48
N GLY A 1074 -0.77 15.09 22.36
CA GLY A 1074 0.67 15.34 22.33
C GLY A 1074 1.09 16.20 21.14
N ARG A 1075 0.44 16.02 19.97
CA ARG A 1075 0.60 16.90 18.79
C ARG A 1075 -0.08 18.27 18.91
N ALA A 1076 -1.02 18.45 19.83
CA ALA A 1076 -1.70 19.74 20.06
C ALA A 1076 -1.09 20.55 21.22
N ARG A 1077 -0.31 19.90 22.10
CA ARG A 1077 0.48 20.55 23.17
C ARG A 1077 1.97 20.74 22.81
N ALA A 1078 2.44 20.14 21.71
CA ALA A 1078 3.73 20.41 21.07
C ALA A 1078 3.50 21.32 19.86
#